data_AF-K1AGX7-F1
#
_entry.id   AF-K1AGX7-F1
#
_cell.length_a   1.000
_cell.length_b   1.000
_cell.length_c   1.000
_cell.angle_alpha   90.00
_cell.angle_beta   90.00
_cell.angle_gamma   90.00
#
_symmetry.space_group_name_H-M   'P 1'
#
loop_
_entity.id
_entity.type
_entity.pdbx_description
1 polymer ?
#
loop_
_entity_poly.entity_id
_entity_poly.type
_entity_poly.pdbx_seq_one_letter_code
_entity_poly.pdbx_strand_id
1 'polypeptide(L)'
;MIAQLDTKTVYSFMESVVSIEKYVQMAKEYGYSHLAIMDVDNLYGAYHFLEATRKHSIQPLIGLEMTLVKDEENLSLRFLALSTKGYQELMKLSTLKMTGRKNWSDFTSHLEDVAIIVPYFEGIEQLDLGHDYFIGVSLDTPQEVFTRPILPLYQVNSFEKEDIQVLQILSAVKDNVSLREVDLHSQQGIFLPASDLEARFKNRFPQALANLQGLIENVSYQIDPSLKLPRFNPERPAVEELRERAEQGLSDKGLTSAIYHERLNEELAVIHDMGFDDYFLVVWDLLRFGRSQGYYMGMGRGSAVGSLVAYSLDITGIDPVEKNLIFERFLNRERYTMPDIDIDIPDLYRPEFIRYVRDRYGSQHVAQIVTYSTFGAKQAIRDVFKRYGVPEYELTNITKKISFRDTLTTAYEKNLQFRQVINSKIEYQKAFEIARKIEGYPRQTSIHAAGVVMSDQDLTDYIPLKYGEDMLITQYDAHGVEANGLLKMDFLGLRNLTFVQKMKELLAESEGVHLKIEEIDLEDKETLALFAAGNTKGIFQFEQPGAIRLLKRVQPQVFEEVVATTSLNRPGASDYIDNFVARKHGKEKVTVLDPALEDILSSTYGIMLYQEQVMQVAQRFGGFSLGKADILRRAMGKKNAKEMHLMKEDFITGAMKLGHTEEKANQVFAVMEKFAGYGFNRSHAYAYSALAFQLAYFKTHYPAIFFQVMLNYSSSDYIVDALQMGFEVAPLAINSIPYHDKIAKKKIYLGLKAIKGMPRDLSYWIIENRPFSSIEYFVTRLPKNYKKLSLLTPLVELGLFDEFDKNRQKILVNLPNLFVFVEELGGLFADTNYSWTEADDFTEAEKFYKEQELIGVGISPHPLQTLAKQALYPTT
;
A
#
# COMPACT_ATOMS: atom_id res chain seq x y z
N MET A 1 -34.80 -0.44 -31.52
CA MET A 1 -34.10 -0.52 -30.22
C MET A 1 -32.65 -0.16 -30.46
N ILE A 2 -32.10 0.79 -29.70
CA ILE A 2 -30.69 1.18 -29.79
C ILE A 2 -29.94 0.83 -28.50
N ALA A 3 -28.65 0.52 -28.65
CA ALA A 3 -27.68 0.43 -27.56
C ALA A 3 -26.56 1.44 -27.81
N GLN A 4 -26.12 2.13 -26.76
CA GLN A 4 -24.98 3.03 -26.83
C GLN A 4 -23.69 2.19 -26.78
N LEU A 5 -23.08 1.92 -27.95
CA LEU A 5 -21.93 1.02 -28.09
C LEU A 5 -20.60 1.64 -27.66
N ASP A 6 -20.29 2.84 -28.14
CA ASP A 6 -18.96 3.42 -28.01
C ASP A 6 -18.92 4.46 -26.90
N THR A 7 -18.77 4.00 -25.66
CA THR A 7 -18.66 4.88 -24.49
C THR A 7 -17.29 4.74 -23.86
N LYS A 8 -16.56 5.85 -23.77
CA LYS A 8 -15.35 5.96 -22.97
C LYS A 8 -15.76 6.31 -21.55
N THR A 9 -15.32 5.53 -20.58
CA THR A 9 -15.51 5.83 -19.15
C THR A 9 -14.30 6.59 -18.61
N VAL A 10 -14.38 7.04 -17.36
CA VAL A 10 -13.22 7.62 -16.64
C VAL A 10 -11.99 6.69 -16.57
N TYR A 11 -12.12 5.41 -16.95
CA TYR A 11 -11.01 4.47 -17.08
C TYR A 11 -10.24 4.58 -18.41
N SER A 12 -10.80 5.28 -19.41
CA SER A 12 -10.00 5.93 -20.45
C SER A 12 -9.40 7.21 -19.86
N PHE A 13 -8.30 7.04 -19.10
CA PHE A 13 -7.80 8.08 -18.22
C PHE A 13 -7.59 9.42 -18.92
N MET A 14 -8.18 10.47 -18.34
CA MET A 14 -8.09 11.85 -18.82
C MET A 14 -8.68 12.08 -20.23
N GLU A 15 -9.46 11.13 -20.77
CA GLU A 15 -10.15 11.25 -22.06
C GLU A 15 -11.68 11.28 -21.92
N SER A 16 -12.20 11.01 -20.72
CA SER A 16 -13.62 10.98 -20.43
C SER A 16 -13.94 11.44 -19.01
N VAL A 17 -15.14 12.00 -18.83
CA VAL A 17 -15.72 12.33 -17.52
C VAL A 17 -16.88 11.40 -17.12
N VAL A 18 -17.13 10.35 -17.91
CA VAL A 18 -18.26 9.43 -17.73
C VAL A 18 -17.92 8.39 -16.67
N SER A 19 -18.40 8.62 -15.44
CA SER A 19 -18.28 7.64 -14.36
C SER A 19 -19.31 6.52 -14.53
N ILE A 20 -18.91 5.27 -14.25
CA ILE A 20 -19.74 4.07 -14.46
C ILE A 20 -21.08 4.17 -13.73
N GLU A 21 -21.07 4.50 -12.44
CA GLU A 21 -22.29 4.61 -11.62
C GLU A 21 -23.28 5.64 -12.20
N LYS A 22 -22.80 6.85 -12.50
CA LYS A 22 -23.65 7.91 -13.10
C LYS A 22 -24.15 7.48 -14.48
N TYR A 23 -23.29 6.83 -15.29
CA TYR A 23 -23.62 6.37 -16.63
C TYR A 23 -24.77 5.36 -16.62
N VAL A 24 -24.68 4.33 -15.79
CA VAL A 24 -25.70 3.29 -15.67
C VAL A 24 -27.01 3.87 -15.09
N GLN A 25 -26.93 4.72 -14.08
CA GLN A 25 -28.10 5.38 -13.51
C GLN A 25 -28.83 6.22 -14.57
N MET A 26 -28.11 7.10 -15.27
CA MET A 26 -28.69 7.93 -16.32
C MET A 26 -29.21 7.09 -17.49
N ALA A 27 -28.53 6.01 -17.86
CA ALA A 27 -28.99 5.13 -18.92
C ALA A 27 -30.37 4.55 -18.64
N LYS A 28 -30.66 4.21 -17.37
CA LYS A 28 -31.99 3.75 -16.95
C LYS A 28 -33.04 4.85 -17.14
N GLU A 29 -32.74 6.06 -16.72
CA GLU A 29 -33.61 7.23 -16.88
C GLU A 29 -33.82 7.58 -18.36
N TYR A 30 -32.80 7.36 -19.19
CA TYR A 30 -32.78 7.63 -20.63
C TYR A 30 -33.43 6.52 -21.47
N GLY A 31 -33.92 5.45 -20.83
CA GLY A 31 -34.68 4.39 -21.48
C GLY A 31 -33.85 3.31 -22.18
N TYR A 32 -32.56 3.19 -21.85
CA TYR A 32 -31.73 2.11 -22.40
C TYR A 32 -32.05 0.76 -21.75
N SER A 33 -32.20 -0.27 -22.58
CA SER A 33 -32.27 -1.68 -22.16
C SER A 33 -30.91 -2.38 -22.21
N HIS A 34 -30.06 -1.96 -23.16
CA HIS A 34 -28.69 -2.44 -23.35
C HIS A 34 -27.74 -1.24 -23.31
N LEU A 35 -26.57 -1.44 -22.73
CA LEU A 35 -25.59 -0.38 -22.52
C LEU A 35 -24.18 -0.95 -22.67
N ALA A 36 -23.30 -0.23 -23.35
CA ALA A 36 -21.93 -0.68 -23.56
C ALA A 36 -20.88 0.30 -23.05
N ILE A 37 -19.70 -0.24 -22.77
CA ILE A 37 -18.47 0.52 -22.61
C ILE A 37 -17.42 0.00 -23.59
N MET A 38 -16.57 0.91 -24.07
CA MET A 38 -15.46 0.63 -24.98
C MET A 38 -14.28 1.50 -24.59
N ASP A 39 -13.67 1.24 -23.43
CA ASP A 39 -12.48 2.01 -23.02
C ASP A 39 -11.28 1.77 -23.96
N VAL A 40 -10.35 2.74 -23.97
CA VAL A 40 -9.20 2.73 -24.88
C VAL A 40 -8.10 1.82 -24.33
N ASP A 41 -7.73 0.81 -25.10
CA ASP A 41 -6.68 -0.19 -24.87
C ASP A 41 -6.83 -1.08 -23.63
N ASN A 42 -7.80 -0.81 -22.75
CA ASN A 42 -7.91 -1.44 -21.44
C ASN A 42 -9.34 -1.86 -21.10
N LEU A 43 -9.45 -2.71 -20.09
CA LEU A 43 -10.71 -3.17 -19.52
C LEU A 43 -10.84 -2.78 -18.04
N TYR A 44 -10.11 -1.78 -17.54
CA TYR A 44 -10.05 -1.44 -16.10
C TYR A 44 -11.43 -1.32 -15.44
N GLY A 45 -12.41 -0.73 -16.15
CA GLY A 45 -13.78 -0.53 -15.68
C GLY A 45 -14.76 -1.68 -15.94
N ALA A 46 -14.36 -2.74 -16.66
CA ALA A 46 -15.27 -3.77 -17.16
C ALA A 46 -16.04 -4.48 -16.05
N TYR A 47 -15.34 -4.95 -15.02
CA TYR A 47 -15.98 -5.64 -13.88
C TYR A 47 -16.98 -4.73 -13.16
N HIS A 48 -16.58 -3.51 -12.80
CA HIS A 48 -17.44 -2.54 -12.11
C HIS A 48 -18.68 -2.17 -12.96
N PHE A 49 -18.54 -2.12 -14.28
CA PHE A 49 -19.66 -1.90 -15.19
C PHE A 49 -20.66 -3.07 -15.21
N LEU A 50 -20.17 -4.32 -15.22
CA LEU A 50 -21.02 -5.51 -15.11
C LEU A 50 -21.81 -5.52 -13.79
N GLU A 51 -21.19 -5.10 -12.69
CA GLU A 51 -21.86 -5.03 -11.39
C GLU A 51 -22.93 -3.92 -11.36
N ALA A 52 -22.58 -2.72 -11.81
CA ALA A 52 -23.50 -1.58 -11.83
C ALA A 52 -24.72 -1.84 -12.73
N THR A 53 -24.53 -2.38 -13.93
CA THR A 53 -25.64 -2.70 -14.86
C THR A 53 -26.58 -3.76 -14.30
N ARG A 54 -26.04 -4.81 -13.65
CA ARG A 54 -26.83 -5.84 -12.96
C ARG A 54 -27.75 -5.23 -11.89
N LYS A 55 -27.23 -4.29 -11.08
CA LYS A 55 -28.00 -3.58 -10.04
C LYS A 55 -29.18 -2.79 -10.60
N HIS A 56 -29.06 -2.27 -11.83
CA HIS A 56 -30.11 -1.47 -12.50
C HIS A 56 -30.94 -2.25 -13.53
N SER A 57 -30.72 -3.58 -13.65
CA SER A 57 -31.37 -4.45 -14.62
C SER A 57 -31.25 -3.93 -16.06
N ILE A 58 -30.03 -3.54 -16.44
CA ILE A 58 -29.63 -3.17 -17.80
C ILE A 58 -28.73 -4.30 -18.32
N GLN A 59 -28.89 -4.71 -19.58
CA GLN A 59 -28.01 -5.69 -20.20
C GLN A 59 -26.66 -5.04 -20.55
N PRO A 60 -25.54 -5.48 -19.95
CA PRO A 60 -24.24 -4.93 -20.28
C PRO A 60 -23.71 -5.49 -21.60
N LEU A 61 -22.91 -4.68 -22.27
CA LEU A 61 -22.11 -5.02 -23.44
C LEU A 61 -20.67 -4.56 -23.19
N ILE A 62 -19.71 -5.47 -23.21
CA ILE A 62 -18.30 -5.15 -23.00
C ILE A 62 -17.59 -5.08 -24.34
N GLY A 63 -16.93 -3.96 -24.58
CA GLY A 63 -16.06 -3.79 -25.72
C GLY A 63 -14.75 -3.09 -25.37
N LEU A 64 -13.93 -2.92 -26.39
CA LEU A 64 -12.57 -2.42 -26.29
C LEU A 64 -12.25 -1.63 -27.55
N GLU A 65 -11.70 -0.42 -27.41
CA GLU A 65 -11.09 0.31 -28.53
C GLU A 65 -9.58 0.05 -28.55
N MET A 66 -9.01 -0.23 -29.71
CA MET A 66 -7.55 -0.27 -29.89
C MET A 66 -7.13 0.33 -31.22
N THR A 67 -6.00 1.04 -31.20
CA THR A 67 -5.30 1.41 -32.44
C THR A 67 -4.20 0.37 -32.72
N LEU A 68 -4.31 -0.35 -33.82
CA LEU A 68 -3.39 -1.41 -34.24
C LEU A 68 -2.71 -1.06 -35.56
N VAL A 69 -1.53 -1.61 -35.81
CA VAL A 69 -0.76 -1.40 -37.03
C VAL A 69 -1.03 -2.54 -38.00
N LYS A 70 -1.41 -2.21 -39.24
CA LYS A 70 -1.54 -3.15 -40.34
C LYS A 70 -1.00 -2.48 -41.60
N ASP A 71 -0.11 -3.17 -42.30
CA ASP A 71 0.48 -2.68 -43.56
C ASP A 71 1.08 -1.26 -43.41
N GLU A 72 1.78 -1.02 -42.29
CA GLU A 72 2.38 0.28 -41.88
C GLU A 72 1.37 1.41 -41.54
N GLU A 73 0.07 1.14 -41.62
CA GLU A 73 -0.99 2.09 -41.27
C GLU A 73 -1.58 1.81 -39.89
N ASN A 74 -1.97 2.88 -39.18
CA ASN A 74 -2.69 2.79 -37.92
C ASN A 74 -4.19 2.66 -38.18
N LEU A 75 -4.76 1.52 -37.81
CA LEU A 75 -6.18 1.25 -37.86
C LEU A 75 -6.77 1.34 -36.46
N SER A 76 -7.77 2.21 -36.32
CA SER A 76 -8.56 2.28 -35.09
C SER A 76 -9.68 1.25 -35.18
N LEU A 77 -9.67 0.24 -34.31
CA LEU A 77 -10.62 -0.87 -34.31
C LEU A 77 -11.42 -0.89 -33.01
N ARG A 78 -12.69 -1.30 -33.08
CA ARG A 78 -13.50 -1.58 -31.88
C ARG A 78 -13.82 -3.07 -31.86
N PHE A 79 -13.79 -3.64 -30.67
CA PHE A 79 -14.09 -5.04 -30.43
C PHE A 79 -15.25 -5.11 -29.46
N LEU A 80 -16.20 -6.01 -29.69
CA LEU A 80 -17.37 -6.22 -28.85
C LEU A 80 -17.53 -7.70 -28.53
N ALA A 81 -17.58 -8.05 -27.24
CA ALA A 81 -17.77 -9.42 -26.81
C ALA A 81 -19.23 -9.86 -27.00
N LEU A 82 -19.45 -10.95 -27.74
CA LEU A 82 -20.79 -11.48 -28.02
C LEU A 82 -21.21 -12.59 -27.05
N SER A 83 -20.27 -13.09 -26.26
CA SER A 83 -20.51 -14.16 -25.28
C SER A 83 -19.52 -14.07 -24.11
N THR A 84 -19.64 -14.99 -23.15
CA THR A 84 -18.62 -15.16 -22.10
C THR A 84 -17.26 -15.51 -22.70
N LYS A 85 -17.22 -16.33 -23.76
CA LYS A 85 -15.99 -16.66 -24.48
C LYS A 85 -15.40 -15.42 -25.16
N GLY A 86 -16.22 -14.63 -25.85
CA GLY A 86 -15.79 -13.36 -26.44
C GLY A 86 -15.23 -12.38 -25.41
N TYR A 87 -15.79 -12.36 -24.20
CA TYR A 87 -15.27 -11.52 -23.12
C TYR A 87 -13.88 -11.96 -22.64
N GLN A 88 -13.63 -13.27 -22.54
CA GLN A 88 -12.29 -13.81 -22.26
C GLN A 88 -11.29 -13.46 -23.37
N GLU A 89 -11.71 -13.54 -24.64
CA GLU A 89 -10.84 -13.11 -25.75
C GLU A 89 -10.55 -11.59 -25.71
N LEU A 90 -11.52 -10.75 -25.32
CA LEU A 90 -11.24 -9.32 -25.06
C LEU A 90 -10.20 -9.11 -23.96
N MET A 91 -10.19 -9.94 -22.90
CA MET A 91 -9.16 -9.85 -21.86
C MET A 91 -7.76 -10.15 -22.43
N LYS A 92 -7.66 -11.14 -23.31
CA LYS A 92 -6.40 -11.48 -24.01
C LYS A 92 -5.97 -10.39 -24.96
N LEU A 93 -6.89 -9.85 -25.77
CA LEU A 93 -6.64 -8.72 -26.67
C LEU A 93 -6.10 -7.50 -25.91
N SER A 94 -6.80 -7.10 -24.85
CA SER A 94 -6.38 -6.00 -23.97
C SER A 94 -5.01 -6.27 -23.33
N THR A 95 -4.75 -7.51 -22.91
CA THR A 95 -3.47 -7.92 -22.34
C THR A 95 -2.32 -7.80 -23.35
N LEU A 96 -2.51 -8.30 -24.58
CA LEU A 96 -1.50 -8.19 -25.64
C LEU A 96 -1.18 -6.73 -25.94
N LYS A 97 -2.22 -5.88 -26.04
CA LYS A 97 -2.06 -4.44 -26.27
C LYS A 97 -1.30 -3.76 -25.12
N MET A 98 -1.69 -4.02 -23.88
CA MET A 98 -1.09 -3.43 -22.67
C MET A 98 0.26 -4.04 -22.28
N THR A 99 0.70 -5.08 -22.98
CA THR A 99 2.07 -5.64 -22.91
C THR A 99 2.94 -5.25 -24.10
N GLY A 100 2.45 -4.35 -24.97
CA GLY A 100 3.24 -3.68 -26.00
C GLY A 100 3.08 -4.25 -27.41
N ARG A 101 2.19 -5.23 -27.63
CA ARG A 101 1.84 -5.68 -28.98
C ARG A 101 1.03 -4.61 -29.71
N LYS A 102 1.27 -4.51 -31.02
CA LYS A 102 0.69 -3.44 -31.85
C LYS A 102 0.25 -3.91 -33.23
N ASN A 103 0.83 -4.99 -33.76
CA ASN A 103 0.53 -5.42 -35.12
C ASN A 103 -0.77 -6.23 -35.13
N TRP A 104 -1.65 -5.99 -36.11
CA TRP A 104 -2.92 -6.72 -36.27
C TRP A 104 -2.75 -8.23 -36.17
N SER A 105 -1.70 -8.78 -36.78
CA SER A 105 -1.37 -10.22 -36.76
C SER A 105 -1.28 -10.81 -35.35
N ASP A 106 -0.81 -10.04 -34.36
CA ASP A 106 -0.62 -10.49 -32.98
C ASP A 106 -1.96 -10.82 -32.29
N PHE A 107 -3.08 -10.29 -32.80
CA PHE A 107 -4.40 -10.34 -32.16
C PHE A 107 -5.36 -11.34 -32.83
N THR A 108 -5.03 -11.78 -34.05
CA THR A 108 -5.94 -12.61 -34.89
C THR A 108 -6.32 -13.96 -34.27
N SER A 109 -5.52 -14.50 -33.36
CA SER A 109 -5.82 -15.75 -32.64
C SER A 109 -6.87 -15.59 -31.54
N HIS A 110 -7.30 -14.37 -31.22
CA HIS A 110 -8.15 -14.05 -30.07
C HIS A 110 -9.44 -13.33 -30.49
N LEU A 111 -10.13 -13.87 -31.50
CA LEU A 111 -11.32 -13.24 -32.12
C LEU A 111 -12.58 -14.12 -32.07
N GLU A 112 -12.54 -15.24 -31.35
CA GLU A 112 -13.71 -16.11 -31.16
C GLU A 112 -14.82 -15.37 -30.39
N ASP A 113 -16.04 -15.37 -30.91
CA ASP A 113 -17.19 -14.63 -30.36
C ASP A 113 -16.95 -13.13 -30.11
N VAL A 114 -16.06 -12.51 -30.90
CA VAL A 114 -15.80 -11.06 -30.86
C VAL A 114 -16.23 -10.42 -32.17
N ALA A 115 -17.13 -9.44 -32.10
CA ALA A 115 -17.45 -8.61 -33.26
C ALA A 115 -16.38 -7.52 -33.44
N ILE A 116 -15.82 -7.43 -34.65
CA ILE A 116 -14.88 -6.38 -35.05
C ILE A 116 -15.67 -5.27 -35.73
N ILE A 117 -15.47 -4.03 -35.30
CA ILE A 117 -16.12 -2.85 -35.85
C ILE A 117 -15.02 -1.88 -36.28
N VAL A 118 -15.03 -1.51 -37.56
CA VAL A 118 -14.11 -0.53 -38.14
C VAL A 118 -14.88 0.77 -38.33
N PRO A 119 -14.53 1.87 -37.63
CA PRO A 119 -15.11 3.19 -37.90
C PRO A 119 -14.94 3.56 -39.37
N TYR A 120 -15.98 4.13 -39.97
CA TYR A 120 -15.94 4.51 -41.38
C TYR A 120 -14.79 5.49 -41.69
N PHE A 121 -14.08 5.24 -42.80
CA PHE A 121 -13.14 6.15 -43.44
C PHE A 121 -13.20 5.97 -44.96
N GLU A 122 -12.74 6.97 -45.73
CA GLU A 122 -12.68 6.88 -47.19
C GLU A 122 -11.75 5.73 -47.62
N GLY A 123 -12.26 4.77 -48.39
CA GLY A 123 -11.50 3.60 -48.83
C GLY A 123 -11.69 2.34 -47.97
N ILE A 124 -12.58 2.37 -46.96
CA ILE A 124 -12.87 1.22 -46.09
C ILE A 124 -13.26 -0.07 -46.82
N GLU A 125 -13.84 0.04 -48.02
CA GLU A 125 -14.21 -1.10 -48.88
C GLU A 125 -12.99 -1.87 -49.41
N GLN A 126 -11.79 -1.26 -49.40
CA GLN A 126 -10.53 -1.91 -49.81
C GLN A 126 -9.80 -2.58 -48.63
N LEU A 127 -10.27 -2.36 -47.39
CA LEU A 127 -9.64 -2.92 -46.21
C LEU A 127 -9.90 -4.43 -46.12
N ASP A 128 -8.83 -5.21 -46.16
CA ASP A 128 -8.86 -6.65 -45.92
C ASP A 128 -8.16 -7.02 -44.62
N LEU A 129 -8.95 -7.31 -43.58
CA LEU A 129 -8.44 -7.79 -42.29
C LEU A 129 -8.20 -9.30 -42.25
N GLY A 130 -8.59 -10.05 -43.29
CA GLY A 130 -8.64 -11.52 -43.26
C GLY A 130 -9.75 -12.09 -42.36
N HIS A 131 -10.62 -11.22 -41.83
CA HIS A 131 -11.74 -11.54 -40.94
C HIS A 131 -12.94 -10.65 -41.29
N ASP A 132 -14.15 -11.15 -41.01
CA ASP A 132 -15.37 -10.36 -41.16
C ASP A 132 -15.42 -9.23 -40.12
N TYR A 133 -15.87 -8.06 -40.55
CA TYR A 133 -16.04 -6.89 -39.70
C TYR A 133 -17.29 -6.09 -40.09
N PHE A 134 -17.80 -5.34 -39.12
CA PHE A 134 -18.87 -4.37 -39.29
C PHE A 134 -18.29 -2.99 -39.58
N ILE A 135 -18.96 -2.23 -40.43
CA ILE A 135 -18.61 -0.82 -40.66
C ILE A 135 -19.36 0.04 -39.63
N GLY A 136 -18.62 0.72 -38.75
CA GLY A 136 -19.16 1.66 -37.77
C GLY A 136 -19.50 2.99 -38.43
N VAL A 137 -20.79 3.27 -38.60
CA VAL A 137 -21.27 4.53 -39.20
C VAL A 137 -21.64 5.54 -38.11
N SER A 138 -21.14 6.76 -38.23
CA SER A 138 -21.49 7.90 -37.39
C SER A 138 -22.63 8.71 -38.02
N LEU A 139 -23.18 9.67 -37.27
CA LEU A 139 -24.20 10.58 -37.80
C LEU A 139 -23.70 11.44 -38.96
N ASP A 140 -22.39 11.63 -39.12
CA ASP A 140 -21.80 12.44 -40.19
C ASP A 140 -21.31 11.61 -41.38
N THR A 141 -21.37 10.27 -41.28
CA THR A 141 -20.95 9.37 -42.34
C THR A 141 -21.77 9.59 -43.63
N PRO A 142 -21.14 9.60 -44.82
CA PRO A 142 -21.85 9.66 -46.10
C PRO A 142 -22.85 8.50 -46.26
N GLN A 143 -24.00 8.77 -46.89
CA GLN A 143 -24.97 7.72 -47.20
C GLN A 143 -24.59 7.05 -48.52
N GLU A 144 -23.88 5.93 -48.42
CA GLU A 144 -23.42 5.14 -49.57
C GLU A 144 -23.93 3.70 -49.46
N VAL A 145 -23.74 2.92 -50.54
CA VAL A 145 -24.05 1.49 -50.53
C VAL A 145 -22.85 0.75 -49.94
N PHE A 146 -22.97 0.34 -48.69
CA PHE A 146 -21.95 -0.46 -48.01
C PHE A 146 -22.04 -1.93 -48.43
N THR A 147 -20.91 -2.56 -48.73
CA THR A 147 -20.90 -4.00 -49.08
C THR A 147 -20.94 -4.90 -47.84
N ARG A 148 -20.59 -4.35 -46.68
CA ARG A 148 -20.56 -5.03 -45.38
C ARG A 148 -21.66 -4.51 -44.44
N PRO A 149 -22.11 -5.31 -43.46
CA PRO A 149 -23.08 -4.86 -42.47
C PRO A 149 -22.58 -3.64 -41.68
N ILE A 150 -23.44 -2.63 -41.55
CA ILE A 150 -23.17 -1.40 -40.81
C ILE A 150 -23.71 -1.47 -39.37
N LEU A 151 -23.06 -0.77 -38.44
CA LEU A 151 -23.50 -0.58 -37.05
C LEU A 151 -23.47 0.91 -36.67
N PRO A 152 -24.40 1.38 -35.82
CA PRO A 152 -24.37 2.76 -35.35
C PRO A 152 -23.19 2.93 -34.38
N LEU A 153 -22.26 3.82 -34.72
CA LEU A 153 -21.10 4.13 -33.90
C LEU A 153 -21.14 5.61 -33.54
N TYR A 154 -21.60 5.89 -32.34
CA TYR A 154 -21.64 7.23 -31.76
C TYR A 154 -20.78 7.21 -30.50
N GLN A 155 -19.61 7.85 -30.55
CA GLN A 155 -18.72 7.93 -29.39
C GLN A 155 -19.36 8.80 -28.29
N VAL A 156 -19.19 8.43 -27.02
CA VAL A 156 -19.62 9.18 -25.83
C VAL A 156 -18.48 9.26 -24.81
N ASN A 157 -18.20 10.46 -24.32
CA ASN A 157 -17.19 10.73 -23.29
C ASN A 157 -17.56 11.88 -22.34
N SER A 158 -18.78 12.42 -22.45
CA SER A 158 -19.33 13.40 -21.51
C SER A 158 -20.84 13.24 -21.28
N PHE A 159 -21.34 13.87 -20.22
CA PHE A 159 -22.78 13.94 -19.94
C PHE A 159 -23.42 15.23 -20.45
N GLU A 160 -22.65 16.33 -20.45
CA GLU A 160 -23.16 17.68 -20.72
C GLU A 160 -22.19 18.46 -21.62
N LYS A 161 -22.64 19.58 -22.20
CA LYS A 161 -21.79 20.44 -23.05
C LYS A 161 -20.70 21.14 -22.25
N GLU A 162 -20.97 21.43 -20.99
CA GLU A 162 -20.07 22.12 -20.08
C GLU A 162 -18.84 21.27 -19.74
N ASP A 163 -18.94 19.94 -19.89
CA ASP A 163 -17.84 19.01 -19.65
C ASP A 163 -16.74 19.09 -20.74
N ILE A 164 -17.01 19.75 -21.86
CA ILE A 164 -16.01 19.98 -22.92
C ILE A 164 -14.78 20.70 -22.36
N GLN A 165 -14.99 21.69 -21.48
CA GLN A 165 -13.88 22.42 -20.85
C GLN A 165 -13.08 21.51 -19.89
N VAL A 166 -13.76 20.57 -19.24
CA VAL A 166 -13.11 19.59 -18.36
C VAL A 166 -12.23 18.65 -19.19
N LEU A 167 -12.75 18.13 -20.31
CA LEU A 167 -12.00 17.25 -21.21
C LEU A 167 -10.77 17.92 -21.81
N GLN A 168 -10.86 19.20 -22.20
CA GLN A 168 -9.71 19.98 -22.66
C GLN A 168 -8.61 20.07 -21.59
N ILE A 169 -9.01 20.37 -20.35
CA ILE A 169 -8.07 20.44 -19.23
C ILE A 169 -7.44 19.08 -18.96
N LEU A 170 -8.23 18.01 -19.01
CA LEU A 170 -7.72 16.65 -18.83
C LEU A 170 -6.72 16.26 -19.93
N SER A 171 -6.97 16.60 -21.19
CA SER A 171 -6.00 16.43 -22.27
C SER A 171 -4.72 17.25 -22.02
N ALA A 172 -4.85 18.52 -21.61
CA ALA A 172 -3.70 19.35 -21.27
C ALA A 172 -2.87 18.77 -20.11
N VAL A 173 -3.53 18.13 -19.14
CA VAL A 173 -2.88 17.42 -18.03
C VAL A 173 -2.19 16.17 -18.54
N LYS A 174 -2.84 15.37 -19.39
CA LYS A 174 -2.31 14.14 -20.00
C LYS A 174 -1.04 14.40 -20.82
N ASP A 175 -1.09 15.38 -21.72
CA ASP A 175 0.01 15.71 -22.63
C ASP A 175 1.05 16.63 -21.97
N ASN A 176 0.78 17.06 -20.73
CA ASN A 176 1.60 17.97 -19.93
C ASN A 176 1.86 19.34 -20.61
N VAL A 177 0.96 19.80 -21.46
CA VAL A 177 1.05 21.08 -22.20
C VAL A 177 0.22 22.20 -21.57
N SER A 178 0.35 23.43 -22.06
CA SER A 178 -0.55 24.54 -21.67
C SER A 178 -1.95 24.33 -22.23
N LEU A 179 -2.99 24.88 -21.59
CA LEU A 179 -4.36 24.83 -22.13
C LEU A 179 -4.48 25.43 -23.54
N ARG A 180 -3.58 26.37 -23.91
CA ARG A 180 -3.56 27.01 -25.23
C ARG A 180 -3.04 26.12 -26.36
N GLU A 181 -2.36 25.03 -26.01
CA GLU A 181 -1.72 24.11 -26.97
C GLU A 181 -2.61 22.89 -27.27
N VAL A 182 -3.76 22.77 -26.60
CA VAL A 182 -4.70 21.67 -26.79
C VAL A 182 -5.78 22.10 -27.78
N ASP A 183 -5.91 21.34 -28.85
CA ASP A 183 -6.99 21.54 -29.82
C ASP A 183 -8.36 21.18 -29.21
N LEU A 184 -9.39 21.91 -29.62
CA LEU A 184 -10.78 21.51 -29.43
C LEU A 184 -11.03 20.24 -30.26
N HIS A 185 -10.74 19.07 -29.71
CA HIS A 185 -10.99 17.80 -30.40
C HIS A 185 -12.46 17.70 -30.85
N SER A 186 -12.66 17.30 -32.10
CA SER A 186 -13.96 17.10 -32.75
C SER A 186 -14.69 15.81 -32.31
N GLN A 187 -14.02 14.91 -31.59
CA GLN A 187 -14.58 13.62 -31.13
C GLN A 187 -15.15 13.75 -29.71
N GLN A 188 -16.13 14.65 -29.55
CA GLN A 188 -16.81 14.87 -28.29
C GLN A 188 -18.26 14.43 -28.40
N GLY A 189 -18.62 13.48 -27.53
CA GLY A 189 -19.90 12.80 -27.56
C GLY A 189 -20.64 12.96 -26.25
N ILE A 190 -21.82 13.56 -26.32
CA ILE A 190 -22.69 13.76 -25.17
C ILE A 190 -23.58 12.53 -25.07
N PHE A 191 -23.74 11.98 -23.87
CA PHE A 191 -24.68 10.89 -23.67
C PHE A 191 -26.12 11.34 -23.93
N LEU A 192 -26.77 10.78 -24.95
CA LEU A 192 -28.12 11.16 -25.37
C LEU A 192 -29.18 10.17 -24.87
N PRO A 193 -30.45 10.60 -24.69
CA PRO A 193 -31.57 9.70 -24.49
C PRO A 193 -31.70 8.66 -25.61
N ALA A 194 -32.09 7.43 -25.27
CA ALA A 194 -32.16 6.33 -26.24
C ALA A 194 -33.09 6.65 -27.42
N SER A 195 -34.23 7.31 -27.15
CA SER A 195 -35.19 7.72 -28.17
C SER A 195 -34.64 8.76 -29.16
N ASP A 196 -33.82 9.71 -28.69
CA ASP A 196 -33.20 10.72 -29.55
C ASP A 196 -32.12 10.09 -30.44
N LEU A 197 -31.22 9.29 -29.84
CA LEU A 197 -30.18 8.60 -30.59
C LEU A 197 -30.78 7.63 -31.62
N GLU A 198 -31.79 6.85 -31.23
CA GLU A 198 -32.51 5.95 -32.14
C GLU A 198 -33.16 6.72 -33.30
N ALA A 199 -33.81 7.86 -33.03
CA ALA A 199 -34.42 8.67 -34.08
C ALA A 199 -33.40 9.19 -35.09
N ARG A 200 -32.23 9.67 -34.62
CA ARG A 200 -31.15 10.18 -35.48
C ARG A 200 -30.63 9.10 -36.43
N PHE A 201 -30.36 7.90 -35.92
CA PHE A 201 -29.91 6.78 -36.75
C PHE A 201 -31.03 6.20 -37.61
N LYS A 202 -32.28 6.14 -37.15
CA LYS A 202 -33.41 5.65 -37.94
C LYS A 202 -33.63 6.49 -39.21
N ASN A 203 -33.40 7.80 -39.13
CA ASN A 203 -33.55 8.71 -40.25
C ASN A 203 -32.45 8.59 -41.31
N ARG A 204 -31.22 8.18 -40.92
CA ARG A 204 -30.07 8.11 -41.84
C ARG A 204 -29.65 6.68 -42.20
N PHE A 205 -29.62 5.77 -41.23
CA PHE A 205 -29.09 4.42 -41.32
C PHE A 205 -30.01 3.40 -40.61
N PRO A 206 -31.25 3.19 -41.07
CA PRO A 206 -32.19 2.27 -40.42
C PRO A 206 -31.68 0.82 -40.39
N GLN A 207 -30.90 0.40 -41.39
CA GLN A 207 -30.29 -0.93 -41.43
C GLN A 207 -29.27 -1.15 -40.30
N ALA A 208 -28.57 -0.09 -39.87
CA ALA A 208 -27.61 -0.18 -38.78
C ALA A 208 -28.28 -0.56 -37.45
N LEU A 209 -29.49 -0.03 -37.20
CA LEU A 209 -30.28 -0.37 -36.01
C LEU A 209 -30.75 -1.84 -36.03
N ALA A 210 -31.16 -2.34 -37.20
CA ALA A 210 -31.58 -3.73 -37.34
C ALA A 210 -30.40 -4.70 -37.12
N ASN A 211 -29.23 -4.40 -37.71
CA ASN A 211 -28.01 -5.17 -37.51
C ASN A 211 -27.57 -5.17 -36.04
N LEU A 212 -27.62 -4.00 -35.40
CA LEU A 212 -27.30 -3.88 -33.98
C LEU A 212 -28.21 -4.76 -33.12
N GLN A 213 -29.51 -4.70 -33.34
CA GLN A 213 -30.47 -5.48 -32.58
C GLN A 213 -30.18 -6.99 -32.72
N GLY A 214 -29.96 -7.47 -33.94
CA GLY A 214 -29.63 -8.89 -34.18
C GLY A 214 -28.29 -9.31 -33.57
N LEU A 215 -27.31 -8.40 -33.50
CA LEU A 215 -25.99 -8.68 -32.92
C LEU A 215 -26.03 -8.83 -31.40
N ILE A 216 -26.83 -8.02 -30.70
CA ILE A 216 -26.79 -7.91 -29.24
C ILE A 216 -27.88 -8.71 -28.51
N GLU A 217 -28.90 -9.19 -29.22
CA GLU A 217 -30.12 -9.77 -28.62
C GLU A 217 -29.84 -10.94 -27.64
N ASN A 218 -28.83 -11.76 -27.93
CA ASN A 218 -28.51 -12.95 -27.13
C ASN A 218 -27.22 -12.81 -26.30
N VAL A 219 -26.64 -11.61 -26.24
CA VAL A 219 -25.37 -11.39 -25.53
C VAL A 219 -25.60 -11.48 -24.03
N SER A 220 -24.83 -12.32 -23.36
CA SER A 220 -24.80 -12.42 -21.91
C SER A 220 -23.44 -12.90 -21.41
N TYR A 221 -23.07 -12.45 -20.22
CA TYR A 221 -21.80 -12.78 -19.59
C TYR A 221 -22.02 -13.53 -18.28
N GLN A 222 -21.31 -14.64 -18.12
CA GLN A 222 -21.27 -15.42 -16.89
C GLN A 222 -19.90 -15.21 -16.24
N ILE A 223 -19.91 -14.66 -15.03
CA ILE A 223 -18.72 -14.61 -14.19
C ILE A 223 -18.79 -15.84 -13.29
N ASP A 224 -17.78 -16.70 -13.37
CA ASP A 224 -17.64 -17.82 -12.46
C ASP A 224 -16.99 -17.33 -11.15
N PRO A 225 -17.69 -17.36 -10.01
CA PRO A 225 -17.13 -16.97 -8.72
C PRO A 225 -16.43 -18.14 -8.00
N SER A 226 -16.34 -19.33 -8.62
CA SER A 226 -15.67 -20.49 -8.04
C SER A 226 -14.22 -20.18 -7.67
N LEU A 227 -13.66 -20.84 -6.67
CA LEU A 227 -12.28 -20.57 -6.26
C LEU A 227 -11.28 -21.18 -7.23
N LYS A 228 -10.35 -20.35 -7.71
CA LYS A 228 -9.21 -20.76 -8.53
C LYS A 228 -7.97 -20.71 -7.66
N LEU A 229 -7.65 -21.86 -7.05
CA LEU A 229 -6.48 -21.99 -6.19
C LEU A 229 -5.28 -22.42 -7.02
N PRO A 230 -4.08 -21.85 -6.78
CA PRO A 230 -2.87 -22.34 -7.41
C PRO A 230 -2.57 -23.76 -6.95
N ARG A 231 -2.01 -24.59 -7.84
CA ARG A 231 -1.46 -25.90 -7.47
C ARG A 231 0.01 -25.76 -7.12
N PHE A 232 0.41 -26.29 -5.97
CA PHE A 232 1.81 -26.27 -5.55
C PHE A 232 2.66 -27.29 -6.35
N ASN A 233 2.16 -28.52 -6.41
CA ASN A 233 2.82 -29.63 -7.09
C ASN A 233 1.78 -30.43 -7.91
N PRO A 234 1.76 -30.28 -9.25
CA PRO A 234 0.83 -31.03 -10.09
C PRO A 234 1.01 -32.55 -10.06
N GLU A 235 2.18 -33.05 -9.63
CA GLU A 235 2.53 -34.47 -9.66
C GLU A 235 2.11 -35.22 -8.40
N ARG A 236 1.80 -34.52 -7.30
CA ARG A 236 1.52 -35.12 -5.99
C ARG A 236 0.27 -34.52 -5.35
N PRO A 237 -0.60 -35.33 -4.70
CA PRO A 237 -1.71 -34.79 -3.92
C PRO A 237 -1.22 -33.89 -2.77
N ALA A 238 -1.71 -32.65 -2.73
CA ALA A 238 -1.31 -31.66 -1.74
C ALA A 238 -1.58 -32.11 -0.30
N VAL A 239 -2.69 -32.82 -0.05
CA VAL A 239 -3.04 -33.34 1.29
C VAL A 239 -1.97 -34.28 1.87
N GLU A 240 -1.37 -35.13 1.03
CA GLU A 240 -0.34 -36.07 1.47
C GLU A 240 0.97 -35.34 1.76
N GLU A 241 1.35 -34.41 0.88
CA GLU A 241 2.58 -33.63 1.03
C GLU A 241 2.50 -32.67 2.22
N LEU A 242 1.35 -32.02 2.43
CA LEU A 242 1.13 -31.13 3.57
C LEU A 242 1.23 -31.89 4.89
N ARG A 243 0.58 -33.06 4.98
CA ARG A 243 0.63 -33.90 6.17
C ARG A 243 2.04 -34.34 6.51
N GLU A 244 2.77 -34.89 5.55
CA GLU A 244 4.16 -35.35 5.75
C GLU A 244 5.05 -34.21 6.25
N ARG A 245 4.96 -33.03 5.63
CA ARG A 245 5.76 -31.86 6.03
C ARG A 245 5.39 -31.35 7.42
N ALA A 246 4.11 -31.30 7.75
CA ALA A 246 3.66 -30.82 9.04
C ALA A 246 4.04 -31.78 10.18
N GLU A 247 3.94 -33.10 9.96
CA GLU A 247 4.38 -34.12 10.92
C GLU A 247 5.90 -34.07 11.12
N GLN A 248 6.68 -33.95 10.04
CA GLN A 248 8.13 -33.81 10.13
C GLN A 248 8.53 -32.53 10.86
N GLY A 249 7.93 -31.38 10.52
CA GLY A 249 8.24 -30.10 11.14
C GLY A 249 7.91 -30.06 12.64
N LEU A 250 6.84 -30.74 13.07
CA LEU A 250 6.53 -30.91 14.48
C LEU A 250 7.56 -31.78 15.20
N SER A 251 8.02 -32.86 14.55
CA SER A 251 9.08 -33.74 15.05
C SER A 251 10.42 -33.00 15.19
N ASP A 252 10.80 -32.19 14.21
CA ASP A 252 12.05 -31.42 14.20
C ASP A 252 12.10 -30.39 15.37
N LYS A 253 10.93 -29.90 15.80
CA LYS A 253 10.77 -29.03 16.97
C LYS A 253 10.72 -29.79 18.30
N GLY A 254 10.70 -31.13 18.30
CA GLY A 254 10.64 -31.95 19.49
C GLY A 254 9.27 -31.97 20.19
N LEU A 255 8.20 -31.58 19.51
CA LEU A 255 6.86 -31.42 20.09
C LEU A 255 6.00 -32.68 19.88
N THR A 256 6.35 -33.78 20.53
CA THR A 256 5.75 -35.11 20.29
C THR A 256 4.65 -35.50 21.29
N SER A 257 4.10 -34.56 22.05
CA SER A 257 3.06 -34.90 23.04
C SER A 257 1.70 -35.12 22.37
N ALA A 258 0.83 -35.90 23.02
CA ALA A 258 -0.49 -36.27 22.47
C ALA A 258 -1.35 -35.04 22.10
N ILE A 259 -1.28 -33.98 22.91
CA ILE A 259 -2.03 -32.72 22.69
C ILE A 259 -1.67 -32.09 21.33
N TYR A 260 -0.40 -32.12 20.94
CA TYR A 260 0.04 -31.56 19.66
C TYR A 260 -0.39 -32.44 18.49
N HIS A 261 -0.29 -33.77 18.62
CA HIS A 261 -0.74 -34.69 17.57
C HIS A 261 -2.25 -34.66 17.34
N GLU A 262 -3.04 -34.56 18.40
CA GLU A 262 -4.49 -34.41 18.31
C GLU A 262 -4.85 -33.11 17.59
N ARG A 263 -4.27 -31.99 18.03
CA ARG A 263 -4.49 -30.68 17.40
C ARG A 263 -4.05 -30.66 15.94
N LEU A 264 -2.88 -31.22 15.63
CA LEU A 264 -2.37 -31.27 14.26
C LEU A 264 -3.32 -32.03 13.33
N ASN A 265 -3.83 -33.19 13.78
CA ASN A 265 -4.75 -33.99 12.99
C ASN A 265 -6.10 -33.30 12.76
N GLU A 266 -6.64 -32.62 13.78
CA GLU A 266 -7.85 -31.82 13.64
C GLU A 266 -7.67 -30.68 12.65
N GLU A 267 -6.57 -29.90 12.76
CA GLU A 267 -6.29 -28.80 11.85
C GLU A 267 -6.10 -29.27 10.40
N LEU A 268 -5.30 -30.33 10.18
CA LEU A 268 -5.09 -30.91 8.85
C LEU A 268 -6.40 -31.40 8.24
N ALA A 269 -7.29 -32.01 9.04
CA ALA A 269 -8.59 -32.45 8.55
C ALA A 269 -9.47 -31.26 8.14
N VAL A 270 -9.50 -30.18 8.93
CA VAL A 270 -10.24 -28.95 8.57
C VAL A 270 -9.68 -28.31 7.31
N ILE A 271 -8.35 -28.22 7.17
CA ILE A 271 -7.69 -27.63 5.98
C ILE A 271 -8.05 -28.43 4.72
N HIS A 272 -8.00 -29.76 4.82
CA HIS A 272 -8.34 -30.65 3.71
C HIS A 272 -9.82 -30.57 3.32
N ASP A 273 -10.73 -30.64 4.31
CA ASP A 273 -12.18 -30.54 4.08
C ASP A 273 -12.58 -29.23 3.39
N MET A 274 -11.81 -28.16 3.65
CA MET A 274 -12.01 -26.84 3.04
C MET A 274 -11.24 -26.64 1.73
N GLY A 275 -10.39 -27.59 1.31
CA GLY A 275 -9.65 -27.54 0.05
C GLY A 275 -8.47 -26.55 0.03
N PHE A 276 -7.84 -26.27 1.17
CA PHE A 276 -6.74 -25.28 1.27
C PHE A 276 -5.35 -25.92 1.39
N ASP A 277 -5.20 -27.20 1.05
CA ASP A 277 -3.91 -27.91 1.16
C ASP A 277 -2.79 -27.25 0.33
N ASP A 278 -3.05 -27.00 -0.96
CA ASP A 278 -2.09 -26.34 -1.86
C ASP A 278 -1.73 -24.93 -1.38
N TYR A 279 -2.70 -24.19 -0.84
CA TYR A 279 -2.47 -22.83 -0.37
C TYR A 279 -1.43 -22.79 0.75
N PHE A 280 -1.51 -23.71 1.73
CA PHE A 280 -0.52 -23.82 2.78
C PHE A 280 0.87 -24.19 2.24
N LEU A 281 0.94 -25.09 1.25
CA LEU A 281 2.21 -25.47 0.61
C LEU A 281 2.83 -24.32 -0.18
N VAL A 282 2.02 -23.53 -0.89
CA VAL A 282 2.49 -22.33 -1.59
C VAL A 282 3.07 -21.33 -0.59
N VAL A 283 2.33 -21.00 0.49
CA VAL A 283 2.82 -20.08 1.54
C VAL A 283 4.10 -20.60 2.19
N TRP A 284 4.15 -21.89 2.51
CA TRP A 284 5.34 -22.56 3.04
C TRP A 284 6.55 -22.41 2.12
N ASP A 285 6.39 -22.68 0.82
CA ASP A 285 7.47 -22.60 -0.16
C ASP A 285 8.02 -21.18 -0.29
N LEU A 286 7.13 -20.19 -0.34
CA LEU A 286 7.48 -18.78 -0.40
C LEU A 286 8.30 -18.34 0.82
N LEU A 287 7.86 -18.70 2.03
CA LEU A 287 8.59 -18.40 3.27
C LEU A 287 9.91 -19.17 3.37
N ARG A 288 9.94 -20.43 2.91
CA ARG A 288 11.15 -21.26 2.81
C ARG A 288 12.17 -20.60 1.88
N PHE A 289 11.74 -20.08 0.73
CA PHE A 289 12.62 -19.34 -0.17
C PHE A 289 13.24 -18.13 0.52
N GLY A 290 12.43 -17.28 1.16
CA GLY A 290 12.93 -16.11 1.89
C GLY A 290 13.99 -16.49 2.95
N ARG A 291 13.72 -17.53 3.74
CA ARG A 291 14.68 -18.06 4.73
C ARG A 291 15.95 -18.61 4.08
N SER A 292 15.85 -19.27 2.93
CA SER A 292 17.02 -19.81 2.21
C SER A 292 17.97 -18.72 1.71
N GLN A 293 17.46 -17.51 1.48
CA GLN A 293 18.26 -16.32 1.16
C GLN A 293 18.85 -15.63 2.42
N GLY A 294 18.55 -16.15 3.61
CA GLY A 294 18.98 -15.58 4.89
C GLY A 294 18.12 -14.42 5.38
N TYR A 295 16.93 -14.21 4.81
CA TYR A 295 16.02 -13.15 5.21
C TYR A 295 15.24 -13.54 6.46
N TYR A 296 15.08 -12.60 7.39
CA TYR A 296 14.16 -12.73 8.51
C TYR A 296 12.72 -12.43 8.06
N MET A 297 11.87 -13.46 8.04
CA MET A 297 10.48 -13.41 7.54
C MET A 297 9.44 -13.12 8.63
N GLY A 298 9.87 -12.65 9.81
CA GLY A 298 8.99 -12.38 10.95
C GLY A 298 8.40 -13.63 11.61
N MET A 299 7.52 -13.41 12.59
CA MET A 299 6.86 -14.47 13.38
C MET A 299 5.46 -14.85 12.83
N GLY A 300 5.11 -14.34 11.65
CA GLY A 300 3.77 -14.40 11.07
C GLY A 300 2.91 -13.19 11.45
N ARG A 301 1.67 -13.13 10.94
CA ARG A 301 0.71 -12.08 11.30
C ARG A 301 -0.73 -12.58 11.23
N GLY A 302 -1.61 -11.82 11.88
CA GLY A 302 -3.05 -12.07 11.81
C GLY A 302 -3.46 -13.33 12.57
N SER A 303 -4.55 -13.95 12.13
CA SER A 303 -5.07 -15.17 12.75
C SER A 303 -4.27 -16.43 12.41
N ALA A 304 -3.44 -16.41 11.35
CA ALA A 304 -2.62 -17.56 10.94
C ALA A 304 -1.71 -18.08 12.06
N VAL A 305 -1.28 -17.19 12.96
CA VAL A 305 -0.46 -17.51 14.15
C VAL A 305 -1.19 -18.43 15.14
N GLY A 306 -2.51 -18.58 15.03
CA GLY A 306 -3.29 -19.56 15.82
C GLY A 306 -3.27 -21.00 15.28
N SER A 307 -2.62 -21.28 14.15
CA SER A 307 -2.55 -22.61 13.54
C SER A 307 -1.27 -23.34 13.91
N LEU A 308 -1.41 -24.55 14.46
CA LEU A 308 -0.30 -25.47 14.70
C LEU A 308 0.29 -26.00 13.38
N VAL A 309 -0.53 -26.21 12.35
CA VAL A 309 -0.04 -26.56 11.00
C VAL A 309 0.87 -25.45 10.47
N ALA A 310 0.46 -24.19 10.57
CA ALA A 310 1.30 -23.06 10.16
C ALA A 310 2.61 -23.00 10.96
N TYR A 311 2.57 -23.21 12.27
CA TYR A 311 3.77 -23.25 13.11
C TYR A 311 4.71 -24.42 12.76
N SER A 312 4.16 -25.61 12.50
CA SER A 312 4.94 -26.80 12.14
C SER A 312 5.70 -26.63 10.82
N LEU A 313 5.14 -25.85 9.88
CA LEU A 313 5.74 -25.53 8.58
C LEU A 313 6.68 -24.32 8.64
N ASP A 314 6.94 -23.75 9.82
CA ASP A 314 7.63 -22.46 9.96
C ASP A 314 6.95 -21.33 9.15
N ILE A 315 5.64 -21.40 8.94
CA ILE A 315 4.88 -20.26 8.41
C ILE A 315 4.75 -19.18 9.48
N THR A 316 4.59 -19.61 10.74
CA THR A 316 4.54 -18.76 11.92
C THR A 316 5.60 -19.20 12.92
N GLY A 317 6.07 -18.29 13.77
CA GLY A 317 7.17 -18.58 14.69
C GLY A 317 6.78 -18.67 16.17
N ILE A 318 5.47 -18.62 16.47
CA ILE A 318 4.94 -18.70 17.84
C ILE A 318 4.18 -20.00 18.01
N ASP A 319 4.46 -20.74 19.09
CA ASP A 319 3.74 -21.96 19.43
C ASP A 319 2.29 -21.62 19.86
N PRO A 320 1.27 -22.00 19.07
CA PRO A 320 -0.12 -21.68 19.38
C PRO A 320 -0.69 -22.51 20.52
N VAL A 321 -0.17 -23.72 20.76
CA VAL A 321 -0.64 -24.61 21.82
C VAL A 321 -0.15 -24.09 23.16
N GLU A 322 1.14 -23.77 23.26
CA GLU A 322 1.75 -23.23 24.49
C GLU A 322 1.10 -21.90 24.89
N LYS A 323 0.85 -21.00 23.92
CA LYS A 323 0.29 -19.66 24.18
C LYS A 323 -1.25 -19.64 24.18
N ASN A 324 -1.91 -20.78 24.01
CA ASN A 324 -3.36 -20.93 23.99
C ASN A 324 -4.02 -20.00 22.94
N LEU A 325 -3.51 -20.04 21.71
CA LEU A 325 -4.05 -19.38 20.52
C LEU A 325 -5.01 -20.32 19.77
N ILE A 326 -6.04 -19.76 19.15
CA ILE A 326 -7.20 -20.52 18.66
C ILE A 326 -7.18 -20.63 17.13
N PHE A 327 -7.24 -21.84 16.59
CA PHE A 327 -7.26 -22.13 15.15
C PHE A 327 -8.59 -21.76 14.51
N GLU A 328 -9.71 -21.97 15.21
CA GLU A 328 -11.06 -21.71 14.72
C GLU A 328 -11.32 -20.23 14.42
N ARG A 329 -10.47 -19.35 14.98
CA ARG A 329 -10.46 -17.92 14.66
C ARG A 329 -9.84 -17.65 13.28
N PHE A 330 -8.97 -18.54 12.81
CA PHE A 330 -8.35 -18.54 11.49
C PHE A 330 -9.22 -19.28 10.47
N LEU A 331 -9.46 -20.58 10.68
CA LEU A 331 -10.23 -21.45 9.78
C LEU A 331 -11.29 -22.25 10.55
N ASN A 332 -12.49 -22.36 10.00
CA ASN A 332 -13.63 -22.96 10.68
C ASN A 332 -14.56 -23.67 9.68
N ARG A 333 -14.91 -24.94 9.93
CA ARG A 333 -15.84 -25.73 9.09
C ARG A 333 -17.25 -25.14 9.01
N GLU A 334 -17.72 -24.51 10.09
CA GLU A 334 -19.03 -23.87 10.14
C GLU A 334 -19.08 -22.59 9.28
N ARG A 335 -17.93 -22.13 8.76
CA ARG A 335 -17.81 -20.95 7.92
C ARG A 335 -16.78 -21.15 6.81
N TYR A 336 -17.25 -21.47 5.61
CA TYR A 336 -16.42 -21.46 4.42
C TYR A 336 -15.99 -20.04 4.04
N THR A 337 -14.83 -19.61 4.53
CA THR A 337 -14.15 -18.37 4.13
C THR A 337 -12.71 -18.67 3.82
N MET A 338 -12.18 -18.01 2.80
CA MET A 338 -10.78 -18.09 2.42
C MET A 338 -9.86 -17.71 3.60
N PRO A 339 -8.81 -18.50 3.88
CA PRO A 339 -7.77 -18.13 4.81
C PRO A 339 -6.93 -17.01 4.19
N ASP A 340 -6.63 -16.00 5.00
CA ASP A 340 -5.74 -14.91 4.63
C ASP A 340 -4.44 -15.06 5.43
N ILE A 341 -3.47 -15.75 4.83
CA ILE A 341 -2.09 -15.83 5.34
C ILE A 341 -1.26 -14.82 4.59
N ASP A 342 -1.10 -13.69 5.24
CA ASP A 342 -0.25 -12.65 4.75
C ASP A 342 1.23 -12.91 5.05
N ILE A 343 2.11 -12.43 4.17
CA ILE A 343 3.56 -12.63 4.30
C ILE A 343 4.24 -11.26 4.48
N ASP A 344 4.95 -11.10 5.60
CA ASP A 344 5.79 -9.94 5.85
C ASP A 344 7.23 -10.22 5.40
N ILE A 345 7.81 -9.27 4.66
CA ILE A 345 9.15 -9.41 4.04
C ILE A 345 9.94 -8.14 4.33
N PRO A 346 11.27 -8.22 4.56
CA PRO A 346 12.12 -7.04 4.52
C PRO A 346 11.93 -6.29 3.19
N ASP A 347 11.53 -5.02 3.27
CA ASP A 347 11.13 -4.22 2.10
C ASP A 347 12.24 -4.10 1.03
N LEU A 348 13.51 -4.09 1.45
CA LEU A 348 14.66 -4.07 0.55
C LEU A 348 14.77 -5.30 -0.36
N TYR A 349 14.25 -6.45 0.07
CA TYR A 349 14.39 -7.74 -0.63
C TYR A 349 13.08 -8.19 -1.31
N ARG A 350 12.04 -7.36 -1.26
CA ARG A 350 10.74 -7.65 -1.85
C ARG A 350 10.80 -7.84 -3.38
N PRO A 351 11.57 -7.07 -4.16
CA PRO A 351 11.67 -7.29 -5.61
C PRO A 351 12.22 -8.67 -5.97
N GLU A 352 13.28 -9.13 -5.30
CA GLU A 352 13.85 -10.47 -5.47
C GLU A 352 12.82 -11.56 -5.18
N PHE A 353 12.04 -11.38 -4.12
CA PHE A 353 11.00 -12.31 -3.73
C PHE A 353 9.87 -12.38 -4.77
N ILE A 354 9.43 -11.25 -5.32
CA ILE A 354 8.41 -11.21 -6.37
C ILE A 354 8.91 -11.93 -7.63
N ARG A 355 10.19 -11.74 -8.00
CA ARG A 355 10.79 -12.45 -9.13
C ARG A 355 10.81 -13.97 -8.92
N TYR A 356 11.12 -14.43 -7.71
CA TYR A 356 11.02 -15.86 -7.37
C TYR A 356 9.59 -16.40 -7.57
N VAL A 357 8.57 -15.69 -7.07
CA VAL A 357 7.17 -16.12 -7.23
C VAL A 357 6.81 -16.25 -8.72
N ARG A 358 7.14 -15.24 -9.52
CA ARG A 358 6.93 -15.25 -10.97
C ARG A 358 7.63 -16.44 -11.64
N ASP A 359 8.90 -16.69 -11.30
CA ASP A 359 9.71 -17.72 -11.96
C ASP A 359 9.29 -19.14 -11.53
N ARG A 360 8.86 -19.31 -10.27
CA ARG A 360 8.45 -20.61 -9.69
C ARG A 360 7.07 -21.05 -10.16
N TYR A 361 6.12 -20.12 -10.27
CA TYR A 361 4.72 -20.41 -10.56
C TYR A 361 4.29 -20.03 -11.99
N GLY A 362 5.11 -19.28 -12.72
CA GLY A 362 4.91 -18.95 -14.13
C GLY A 362 4.36 -17.53 -14.33
N SER A 363 4.88 -16.84 -15.35
CA SER A 363 4.59 -15.42 -15.59
C SER A 363 3.16 -15.12 -16.02
N GLN A 364 2.42 -16.11 -16.53
CA GLN A 364 0.99 -15.98 -16.90
C GLN A 364 0.05 -16.45 -15.79
N HIS A 365 0.59 -17.04 -14.72
CA HIS A 365 -0.17 -17.60 -13.59
C HIS A 365 -0.10 -16.71 -12.36
N VAL A 366 0.76 -15.70 -12.37
CA VAL A 366 0.96 -14.76 -11.28
C VAL A 366 0.99 -13.32 -11.78
N ALA A 367 0.28 -12.43 -11.09
CA ALA A 367 0.30 -10.99 -11.37
C ALA A 367 0.21 -10.16 -10.08
N GLN A 368 0.72 -8.92 -10.11
CA GLN A 368 0.48 -7.95 -9.03
C GLN A 368 -0.87 -7.27 -9.24
N ILE A 369 -1.56 -6.93 -8.16
CA ILE A 369 -2.85 -6.26 -8.26
C ILE A 369 -2.67 -4.78 -8.57
N VAL A 370 -3.45 -4.23 -9.52
CA VAL A 370 -3.46 -2.78 -9.78
C VAL A 370 -4.22 -2.01 -8.69
N THR A 371 -3.77 -0.79 -8.46
CA THR A 371 -4.52 0.24 -7.72
C THR A 371 -4.70 1.46 -8.60
N TYR A 372 -5.84 2.12 -8.46
CA TYR A 372 -6.11 3.35 -9.20
C TYR A 372 -5.79 4.55 -8.33
N SER A 373 -4.78 5.32 -8.73
CA SER A 373 -4.51 6.61 -8.11
C SER A 373 -5.51 7.62 -8.67
N THR A 374 -6.34 8.18 -7.79
CA THR A 374 -7.37 9.15 -8.17
C THR A 374 -6.88 10.59 -8.01
N PHE A 375 -7.59 11.53 -8.60
CA PHE A 375 -7.40 12.96 -8.35
C PHE A 375 -7.83 13.32 -6.92
N GLY A 376 -6.90 13.23 -5.96
CA GLY A 376 -7.12 13.78 -4.63
C GLY A 376 -7.20 15.31 -4.65
N ALA A 377 -7.86 15.92 -3.66
CA ALA A 377 -8.12 17.36 -3.61
C ALA A 377 -6.91 18.26 -3.96
N LYS A 378 -5.75 18.00 -3.33
CA LYS A 378 -4.52 18.76 -3.60
C LYS A 378 -3.99 18.56 -5.02
N GLN A 379 -4.06 17.33 -5.53
CA GLN A 379 -3.57 16.97 -6.85
C GLN A 379 -4.46 17.56 -7.95
N ALA A 380 -5.79 17.49 -7.78
CA ALA A 380 -6.76 18.12 -8.68
C ALA A 380 -6.50 19.63 -8.83
N ILE A 381 -6.28 20.34 -7.73
CA ILE A 381 -5.94 21.77 -7.77
C ILE A 381 -4.62 22.01 -8.48
N ARG A 382 -3.56 21.26 -8.13
CA ARG A 382 -2.25 21.41 -8.76
C ARG A 382 -2.33 21.20 -10.27
N ASP A 383 -2.93 20.10 -10.72
CA ASP A 383 -2.97 19.74 -12.13
C ASP A 383 -3.81 20.75 -12.94
N VAL A 384 -4.97 21.18 -12.43
CA VAL A 384 -5.83 22.14 -13.14
C VAL A 384 -5.25 23.56 -13.12
N PHE A 385 -4.88 24.09 -11.94
CA PHE A 385 -4.42 25.48 -11.81
C PHE A 385 -3.09 25.71 -12.55
N LYS A 386 -2.23 24.69 -12.63
CA LYS A 386 -1.02 24.77 -13.45
C LYS A 386 -1.33 25.04 -14.92
N ARG A 387 -2.42 24.48 -15.48
CA ARG A 387 -2.85 24.74 -16.87
C ARG A 387 -3.43 26.13 -17.09
N TYR A 388 -3.88 26.78 -16.03
CA TYR A 388 -4.21 28.20 -16.01
C TYR A 388 -2.98 29.11 -15.78
N GLY A 389 -1.76 28.55 -15.70
CA GLY A 389 -0.52 29.32 -15.59
C GLY A 389 -0.14 29.72 -14.16
N VAL A 390 -0.73 29.11 -13.13
CA VAL A 390 -0.38 29.40 -11.74
C VAL A 390 0.99 28.81 -11.38
N PRO A 391 1.92 29.61 -10.83
CA PRO A 391 3.28 29.14 -10.52
C PRO A 391 3.30 28.22 -9.29
N GLU A 392 4.28 27.31 -9.25
CA GLU A 392 4.37 26.22 -8.25
C GLU A 392 4.41 26.72 -6.79
N TYR A 393 5.04 27.89 -6.53
CA TYR A 393 5.08 28.48 -5.19
C TYR A 393 3.68 28.88 -4.71
N GLU A 394 2.83 29.38 -5.61
CA GLU A 394 1.46 29.76 -5.31
C GLU A 394 0.57 28.53 -5.13
N LEU A 395 0.72 27.51 -5.99
CA LEU A 395 0.05 26.21 -5.84
C LEU A 395 0.36 25.56 -4.50
N THR A 396 1.61 25.64 -4.05
CA THR A 396 2.03 25.12 -2.74
C THR A 396 1.33 25.88 -1.61
N ASN A 397 1.20 27.20 -1.71
CA ASN A 397 0.49 28.02 -0.72
C ASN A 397 -1.02 27.72 -0.69
N ILE A 398 -1.64 27.47 -1.84
CA ILE A 398 -3.05 27.09 -1.95
C ILE A 398 -3.28 25.70 -1.34
N THR A 399 -2.51 24.71 -1.77
CA THR A 399 -2.69 23.29 -1.35
C THR A 399 -2.36 23.04 0.12
N LYS A 400 -1.48 23.84 0.74
CA LYS A 400 -1.23 23.80 2.19
C LYS A 400 -2.48 24.12 3.03
N LYS A 401 -3.46 24.85 2.47
CA LYS A 401 -4.71 25.21 3.15
C LYS A 401 -5.76 24.09 3.13
N ILE A 402 -5.50 23.00 2.42
CA ILE A 402 -6.39 21.83 2.32
C ILE A 402 -5.89 20.75 3.30
N SER A 403 -6.76 20.29 4.21
CA SER A 403 -6.44 19.17 5.09
C SER A 403 -6.42 17.85 4.31
N PHE A 404 -5.68 16.86 4.81
CA PHE A 404 -5.64 15.52 4.18
C PHE A 404 -7.02 14.83 4.15
N ARG A 405 -7.92 15.17 5.09
CA ARG A 405 -9.26 14.59 5.17
C ARG A 405 -10.34 15.39 4.44
N ASP A 406 -9.99 16.56 3.91
CA ASP A 406 -10.96 17.44 3.26
C ASP A 406 -11.08 17.09 1.77
N THR A 407 -12.31 17.06 1.27
CA THR A 407 -12.62 17.22 -0.15
C THR A 407 -12.54 18.69 -0.53
N LEU A 408 -12.44 19.00 -1.82
CA LEU A 408 -12.45 20.39 -2.31
C LEU A 408 -13.70 21.16 -1.87
N THR A 409 -14.86 20.51 -1.89
CA THR A 409 -16.11 21.09 -1.41
C THR A 409 -16.01 21.45 0.08
N THR A 410 -15.57 20.51 0.93
CA THR A 410 -15.43 20.77 2.38
C THR A 410 -14.34 21.80 2.70
N ALA A 411 -13.23 21.82 1.95
CA ALA A 411 -12.17 22.80 2.12
C ALA A 411 -12.68 24.22 1.83
N TYR A 412 -13.48 24.37 0.77
CA TYR A 412 -14.13 25.65 0.42
C TYR A 412 -15.15 26.09 1.48
N GLU A 413 -15.91 25.15 2.05
CA GLU A 413 -16.93 25.43 3.07
C GLU A 413 -16.32 25.78 4.44
N LYS A 414 -15.27 25.08 4.87
CA LYS A 414 -14.70 25.21 6.22
C LYS A 414 -13.57 26.23 6.33
N ASN A 415 -12.79 26.43 5.27
CA ASN A 415 -11.60 27.28 5.31
C ASN A 415 -11.85 28.62 4.58
N LEU A 416 -12.10 29.68 5.36
CA LEU A 416 -12.35 31.03 4.82
C LEU A 416 -11.19 31.56 3.99
N GLN A 417 -9.94 31.31 4.37
CA GLN A 417 -8.78 31.78 3.62
C GLN A 417 -8.66 31.07 2.27
N PHE A 418 -8.94 29.77 2.23
CA PHE A 418 -8.96 29.01 0.98
C PHE A 418 -10.04 29.57 0.05
N ARG A 419 -11.27 29.78 0.57
CA ARG A 419 -12.37 30.39 -0.17
C ARG A 419 -12.02 31.77 -0.75
N GLN A 420 -11.38 32.63 0.04
CA GLN A 420 -10.97 33.96 -0.40
C GLN A 420 -9.98 33.90 -1.57
N VAL A 421 -9.03 32.97 -1.54
CA VAL A 421 -8.08 32.78 -2.64
C VAL A 421 -8.80 32.31 -3.91
N ILE A 422 -9.69 31.32 -3.81
CA ILE A 422 -10.47 30.85 -4.97
C ILE A 422 -11.31 31.99 -5.57
N ASN A 423 -11.92 32.82 -4.73
CA ASN A 423 -12.76 33.92 -5.19
C ASN A 423 -11.99 35.17 -5.65
N SER A 424 -10.66 35.20 -5.49
CA SER A 424 -9.83 36.37 -5.85
C SER A 424 -9.74 36.63 -7.35
N LYS A 425 -9.85 35.59 -8.18
CA LYS A 425 -9.75 35.66 -9.64
C LYS A 425 -10.84 34.80 -10.28
N ILE A 426 -11.43 35.28 -11.37
CA ILE A 426 -12.42 34.50 -12.13
C ILE A 426 -11.83 33.20 -12.69
N GLU A 427 -10.56 33.22 -13.08
CA GLU A 427 -9.83 32.04 -13.56
C GLU A 427 -9.73 30.97 -12.47
N TYR A 428 -9.53 31.36 -11.21
CA TYR A 428 -9.43 30.42 -10.09
C TYR A 428 -10.78 29.80 -9.76
N GLN A 429 -11.87 30.57 -9.89
CA GLN A 429 -13.23 30.03 -9.74
C GLN A 429 -13.51 28.96 -10.78
N LYS A 430 -13.21 29.24 -12.06
CA LYS A 430 -13.38 28.26 -13.16
C LYS A 430 -12.49 27.02 -12.97
N ALA A 431 -11.21 27.22 -12.66
CA ALA A 431 -10.28 26.14 -12.39
C ALA A 431 -10.72 25.29 -11.20
N PHE A 432 -11.30 25.91 -10.16
CA PHE A 432 -11.81 25.21 -8.99
C PHE A 432 -13.05 24.37 -9.29
N GLU A 433 -13.98 24.87 -10.11
CA GLU A 433 -15.14 24.09 -10.55
C GLU A 433 -14.74 22.85 -11.35
N ILE A 434 -13.76 22.98 -12.24
CA ILE A 434 -13.20 21.85 -12.99
C ILE A 434 -12.50 20.88 -12.03
N ALA A 435 -11.67 21.37 -11.11
CA ALA A 435 -10.98 20.55 -10.12
C ALA A 435 -11.96 19.76 -9.24
N ARG A 436 -13.11 20.36 -8.88
CA ARG A 436 -14.19 19.69 -8.14
C ARG A 436 -14.87 18.59 -8.96
N LYS A 437 -15.09 18.80 -10.26
CA LYS A 437 -15.70 17.80 -11.14
C LYS A 437 -14.83 16.55 -11.31
N ILE A 438 -13.51 16.71 -11.36
CA ILE A 438 -12.58 15.59 -11.56
C ILE A 438 -12.11 14.94 -10.24
N GLU A 439 -12.42 15.55 -9.09
CA GLU A 439 -12.04 15.02 -7.78
C GLU A 439 -12.56 13.59 -7.61
N GLY A 440 -11.65 12.66 -7.30
CA GLY A 440 -11.98 11.24 -7.14
C GLY A 440 -11.94 10.41 -8.43
N TYR A 441 -11.81 11.02 -9.62
CA TYR A 441 -11.66 10.24 -10.85
C TYR A 441 -10.30 9.54 -10.92
N PRO A 442 -10.22 8.33 -11.51
CA PRO A 442 -8.96 7.68 -11.80
C PRO A 442 -8.05 8.55 -12.69
N ARG A 443 -6.79 8.71 -12.29
CA ARG A 443 -5.78 9.49 -13.02
C ARG A 443 -4.74 8.60 -13.69
N GLN A 444 -4.28 7.58 -12.97
CA GLN A 444 -3.27 6.64 -13.44
C GLN A 444 -3.35 5.34 -12.65
N THR A 445 -2.72 4.29 -13.16
CA THR A 445 -2.50 3.05 -12.40
C THR A 445 -1.26 3.14 -11.54
N SER A 446 -1.31 2.50 -10.38
CA SER A 446 -0.18 2.18 -9.49
C SER A 446 -0.24 0.70 -9.11
N ILE A 447 0.83 0.15 -8.56
CA ILE A 447 0.88 -1.26 -8.11
C ILE A 447 0.39 -1.34 -6.66
N HIS A 448 -0.45 -2.32 -6.32
CA HIS A 448 -0.83 -2.59 -4.94
C HIS A 448 0.42 -2.89 -4.11
N ALA A 449 0.54 -2.23 -2.95
CA ALA A 449 1.75 -2.31 -2.13
C ALA A 449 2.10 -3.73 -1.67
N ALA A 450 1.12 -4.63 -1.62
CA ALA A 450 1.30 -6.01 -1.20
C ALA A 450 0.67 -7.07 -2.13
N GLY A 451 -0.29 -6.70 -2.97
CA GLY A 451 -1.26 -7.65 -3.50
C GLY A 451 -0.72 -8.39 -4.71
N VAL A 452 -0.70 -9.71 -4.62
CA VAL A 452 -0.35 -10.63 -5.70
C VAL A 452 -1.50 -11.62 -5.87
N VAL A 453 -1.82 -11.94 -7.12
CA VAL A 453 -2.81 -12.95 -7.47
C VAL A 453 -2.12 -14.15 -8.10
N MET A 454 -2.61 -15.35 -7.78
CA MET A 454 -2.08 -16.61 -8.28
C MET A 454 -3.22 -17.52 -8.75
N SER A 455 -2.98 -18.28 -9.82
CA SER A 455 -3.93 -19.22 -10.43
C SER A 455 -3.20 -20.45 -10.97
N ASP A 456 -3.86 -21.60 -11.00
CA ASP A 456 -3.35 -22.81 -11.66
C ASP A 456 -3.50 -22.75 -13.20
N GLN A 457 -4.53 -22.05 -13.69
CA GLN A 457 -4.73 -21.74 -15.12
C GLN A 457 -4.20 -20.35 -15.48
N ASP A 458 -4.12 -20.05 -16.78
CA ASP A 458 -3.70 -18.75 -17.30
C ASP A 458 -4.62 -17.64 -16.76
N LEU A 459 -4.03 -16.61 -16.16
CA LEU A 459 -4.79 -15.50 -15.56
C LEU A 459 -5.64 -14.76 -16.61
N THR A 460 -5.22 -14.75 -17.88
CA THR A 460 -5.94 -14.06 -18.97
C THR A 460 -7.27 -14.72 -19.34
N ASP A 461 -7.55 -15.94 -18.84
CA ASP A 461 -8.86 -16.58 -18.96
C ASP A 461 -9.90 -16.02 -17.96
N TYR A 462 -9.45 -15.27 -16.95
CA TYR A 462 -10.29 -14.73 -15.88
C TYR A 462 -10.20 -13.22 -15.71
N ILE A 463 -9.01 -12.64 -15.93
CA ILE A 463 -8.74 -11.21 -15.74
C ILE A 463 -7.78 -10.67 -16.81
N PRO A 464 -7.95 -9.42 -17.27
CA PRO A 464 -6.98 -8.80 -18.17
C PRO A 464 -5.73 -8.36 -17.39
N LEU A 465 -4.57 -8.39 -18.05
CA LEU A 465 -3.27 -8.02 -17.49
C LEU A 465 -2.62 -6.86 -18.27
N LYS A 466 -1.58 -6.27 -17.71
CA LYS A 466 -0.74 -5.23 -18.33
C LYS A 466 0.71 -5.41 -17.94
N TYR A 467 1.62 -4.76 -18.68
CA TYR A 467 3.03 -4.75 -18.35
C TYR A 467 3.29 -4.17 -16.94
N GLY A 468 4.16 -4.83 -16.20
CA GLY A 468 4.81 -4.31 -14.99
C GLY A 468 6.31 -4.62 -15.02
N GLU A 469 7.07 -3.94 -14.16
CA GLU A 469 8.54 -3.98 -14.18
C GLU A 469 9.10 -5.37 -13.82
N ASP A 470 8.73 -5.89 -12.64
CA ASP A 470 9.17 -7.22 -12.19
C ASP A 470 8.19 -8.33 -12.59
N MET A 471 6.89 -8.03 -12.67
CA MET A 471 5.81 -8.98 -12.89
C MET A 471 4.63 -8.31 -13.60
N LEU A 472 3.80 -9.08 -14.30
CA LEU A 472 2.56 -8.56 -14.89
C LEU A 472 1.67 -7.96 -13.80
N ILE A 473 0.88 -6.96 -14.17
CA ILE A 473 -0.07 -6.31 -13.27
C ILE A 473 -1.48 -6.60 -13.78
N THR A 474 -2.43 -6.84 -12.89
CA THR A 474 -3.84 -6.97 -13.26
C THR A 474 -4.38 -5.67 -13.83
N GLN A 475 -5.42 -5.75 -14.64
CA GLN A 475 -6.25 -4.60 -14.97
C GLN A 475 -7.47 -4.50 -14.04
N TYR A 476 -7.77 -5.50 -13.21
CA TYR A 476 -8.80 -5.34 -12.18
C TYR A 476 -8.17 -5.01 -10.85
N ASP A 477 -8.82 -4.13 -10.09
CA ASP A 477 -8.47 -3.88 -8.70
C ASP A 477 -8.75 -5.12 -7.85
N ALA A 478 -8.36 -5.06 -6.57
CA ALA A 478 -8.50 -6.19 -5.65
C ALA A 478 -9.94 -6.73 -5.61
N HIS A 479 -10.95 -5.84 -5.65
CA HIS A 479 -12.35 -6.26 -5.63
C HIS A 479 -12.73 -7.04 -6.89
N GLY A 480 -12.37 -6.54 -8.08
CA GLY A 480 -12.62 -7.27 -9.32
C GLY A 480 -11.86 -8.60 -9.41
N VAL A 481 -10.65 -8.69 -8.86
CA VAL A 481 -9.88 -9.95 -8.80
C VAL A 481 -10.56 -10.98 -7.89
N GLU A 482 -10.89 -10.60 -6.65
CA GLU A 482 -11.53 -11.49 -5.66
C GLU A 482 -12.91 -11.98 -6.14
N ALA A 483 -13.68 -11.10 -6.80
CA ALA A 483 -14.99 -11.46 -7.33
C ALA A 483 -14.95 -12.46 -8.50
N ASN A 484 -13.81 -12.53 -9.22
CA ASN A 484 -13.55 -13.58 -10.20
C ASN A 484 -12.98 -14.85 -9.54
N GLY A 485 -13.04 -14.97 -8.21
CA GLY A 485 -12.68 -16.18 -7.46
C GLY A 485 -11.17 -16.49 -7.42
N LEU A 486 -10.34 -15.51 -7.80
CA LEU A 486 -8.89 -15.65 -7.76
C LEU A 486 -8.36 -15.38 -6.34
N LEU A 487 -7.34 -16.15 -5.96
CA LEU A 487 -6.69 -16.00 -4.67
C LEU A 487 -5.79 -14.76 -4.66
N LYS A 488 -6.09 -13.83 -3.77
CA LYS A 488 -5.20 -12.72 -3.41
C LYS A 488 -4.29 -13.13 -2.26
N MET A 489 -3.00 -12.87 -2.39
CA MET A 489 -1.98 -12.99 -1.35
C MET A 489 -1.30 -11.63 -1.15
N ASP A 490 -1.13 -11.20 0.10
CA ASP A 490 -0.47 -9.92 0.40
C ASP A 490 0.99 -10.15 0.86
N PHE A 491 1.95 -9.74 0.02
CA PHE A 491 3.38 -9.68 0.29
C PHE A 491 3.78 -8.27 0.73
N LEU A 492 3.74 -8.03 2.04
CA LEU A 492 3.97 -6.71 2.61
C LEU A 492 5.45 -6.47 2.87
N GLY A 493 6.00 -5.41 2.28
CA GLY A 493 7.31 -4.90 2.66
C GLY A 493 7.24 -4.20 4.02
N LEU A 494 7.89 -4.76 5.04
CA LEU A 494 7.92 -4.22 6.40
C LEU A 494 9.32 -3.71 6.75
N ARG A 495 9.47 -2.39 6.86
CA ARG A 495 10.75 -1.72 7.23
C ARG A 495 11.34 -2.24 8.54
N ASN A 496 10.50 -2.62 9.50
CA ASN A 496 10.98 -3.14 10.78
C ASN A 496 11.70 -4.48 10.63
N LEU A 497 11.28 -5.35 9.70
CA LEU A 497 12.03 -6.57 9.38
C LEU A 497 13.37 -6.24 8.75
N THR A 498 13.41 -5.23 7.88
CA THR A 498 14.67 -4.70 7.34
C THR A 498 15.59 -4.19 8.44
N PHE A 499 15.07 -3.48 9.44
CA PHE A 499 15.88 -3.00 10.56
C PHE A 499 16.48 -4.15 11.34
N VAL A 500 15.68 -5.13 11.77
CA VAL A 500 16.18 -6.28 12.53
C VAL A 500 17.17 -7.11 11.72
N GLN A 501 16.90 -7.32 10.42
CA GLN A 501 17.80 -8.01 9.51
C GLN A 501 19.14 -7.28 9.37
N LYS A 502 19.11 -5.95 9.16
CA LYS A 502 20.33 -5.13 9.07
C LYS A 502 21.08 -5.06 10.40
N MET A 503 20.40 -5.13 11.53
CA MET A 503 21.03 -5.23 12.85
C MET A 503 21.75 -6.56 13.02
N LYS A 504 21.14 -7.69 12.62
CA LYS A 504 21.78 -9.01 12.62
C LYS A 504 23.00 -9.05 11.70
N GLU A 505 22.88 -8.53 10.48
CA GLU A 505 23.98 -8.48 9.51
C GLU A 505 25.15 -7.62 10.05
N LEU A 506 24.86 -6.43 10.57
CA LEU A 506 25.87 -5.53 11.12
C LEU A 506 26.53 -6.12 12.36
N LEU A 507 25.77 -6.74 13.26
CA LEU A 507 26.30 -7.40 14.46
C LEU A 507 27.29 -8.52 14.11
N ALA A 508 26.95 -9.32 13.11
CA ALA A 508 27.84 -10.38 12.61
C ALA A 508 29.10 -9.80 11.97
N GLU A 509 29.00 -8.72 11.19
CA GLU A 509 30.14 -8.07 10.55
C GLU A 509 31.08 -7.38 11.57
N SER A 510 30.52 -6.65 12.54
CA SER A 510 31.31 -5.81 13.44
C SER A 510 31.84 -6.53 14.67
N GLU A 511 31.07 -7.48 15.22
CA GLU A 511 31.39 -8.17 16.48
C GLU A 511 31.59 -9.68 16.30
N GLY A 512 31.34 -10.24 15.11
CA GLY A 512 31.43 -11.69 14.86
C GLY A 512 30.33 -12.52 15.53
N VAL A 513 29.29 -11.87 16.06
CA VAL A 513 28.20 -12.52 16.78
C VAL A 513 27.08 -12.88 15.80
N HIS A 514 26.87 -14.18 15.60
CA HIS A 514 25.81 -14.71 14.73
C HIS A 514 24.54 -14.99 15.53
N LEU A 515 23.68 -13.97 15.66
CA LEU A 515 22.40 -14.10 16.34
C LEU A 515 21.31 -14.67 15.41
N LYS A 516 20.55 -15.65 15.91
CA LYS A 516 19.26 -16.05 15.31
C LYS A 516 18.14 -15.27 15.99
N ILE A 517 17.46 -14.43 15.22
CA ILE A 517 16.47 -13.47 15.74
C ILE A 517 15.27 -14.21 16.32
N GLU A 518 14.91 -15.32 15.70
CA GLU A 518 13.79 -16.18 16.05
C GLU A 518 13.98 -16.93 17.37
N GLU A 519 15.22 -17.06 17.85
CA GLU A 519 15.56 -17.73 19.11
C GLU A 519 15.73 -16.72 20.28
N ILE A 520 15.46 -15.42 20.06
CA ILE A 520 15.51 -14.42 21.14
C ILE A 520 14.45 -14.74 22.20
N ASP A 521 14.88 -14.86 23.45
CA ASP A 521 14.00 -15.08 24.60
C ASP A 521 13.11 -13.85 24.83
N LEU A 522 11.80 -14.04 24.63
CA LEU A 522 10.78 -13.01 24.81
C LEU A 522 10.54 -12.64 26.28
N GLU A 523 11.10 -13.38 27.23
CA GLU A 523 11.05 -13.10 28.67
C GLU A 523 12.36 -12.48 29.21
N ASP A 524 13.24 -11.99 28.33
CA ASP A 524 14.48 -11.30 28.73
C ASP A 524 14.19 -10.08 29.64
N LYS A 525 14.68 -10.16 30.88
CA LYS A 525 14.37 -9.18 31.93
C LYS A 525 14.91 -7.78 31.63
N GLU A 526 16.07 -7.69 30.99
CA GLU A 526 16.68 -6.39 30.66
C GLU A 526 15.87 -5.69 29.57
N THR A 527 15.41 -6.43 28.57
CA THR A 527 14.54 -5.91 27.50
C THR A 527 13.16 -5.52 28.05
N LEU A 528 12.56 -6.32 28.94
CA LEU A 528 11.33 -5.96 29.64
C LEU A 528 11.49 -4.67 30.48
N ALA A 529 12.64 -4.49 31.13
CA ALA A 529 12.95 -3.27 31.86
C ALA A 529 13.04 -2.04 30.94
N LEU A 530 13.51 -2.18 29.70
CA LEU A 530 13.50 -1.10 28.70
C LEU A 530 12.06 -0.68 28.36
N PHE A 531 11.15 -1.63 28.16
CA PHE A 531 9.72 -1.36 27.98
C PHE A 531 9.12 -0.68 29.22
N ALA A 532 9.41 -1.20 30.42
CA ALA A 532 8.93 -0.64 31.68
C ALA A 532 9.40 0.81 31.91
N ALA A 533 10.65 1.12 31.56
CA ALA A 533 11.18 2.48 31.60
C ALA A 533 10.55 3.41 30.54
N GLY A 534 9.85 2.87 29.54
CA GLY A 534 9.30 3.62 28.41
C GLY A 534 10.38 4.18 27.47
N ASN A 535 11.55 3.54 27.40
CA ASN A 535 12.66 3.94 26.54
C ASN A 535 12.51 3.34 25.13
N THR A 536 11.29 3.35 24.60
CA THR A 536 10.88 2.60 23.39
C THR A 536 10.85 3.45 22.12
N LYS A 537 11.54 4.60 22.09
CA LYS A 537 11.71 5.37 20.86
C LYS A 537 12.44 4.52 19.81
N GLY A 538 11.92 4.46 18.59
CA GLY A 538 12.40 3.58 17.53
C GLY A 538 11.96 2.11 17.63
N ILE A 539 11.12 1.75 18.61
CA ILE A 539 10.56 0.41 18.75
C ILE A 539 9.17 0.37 18.11
N PHE A 540 8.97 -0.60 17.21
CA PHE A 540 7.73 -0.80 16.47
C PHE A 540 6.50 -0.84 17.40
N GLN A 541 5.40 -0.18 17.02
CA GLN A 541 4.17 0.01 17.81
C GLN A 541 4.28 0.80 19.13
N PHE A 542 5.48 0.94 19.71
CA PHE A 542 5.70 1.53 21.04
C PHE A 542 6.45 2.86 21.03
N GLU A 543 6.65 3.46 19.86
CA GLU A 543 7.37 4.73 19.71
C GLU A 543 6.53 5.98 20.04
N GLN A 544 5.21 5.90 19.90
CA GLN A 544 4.34 7.06 20.06
C GLN A 544 4.24 7.52 21.52
N PRO A 545 4.13 8.83 21.81
CA PRO A 545 4.06 9.34 23.19
C PRO A 545 2.95 8.72 24.06
N GLY A 546 1.82 8.35 23.44
CA GLY A 546 0.72 7.64 24.12
C GLY A 546 1.14 6.25 24.60
N ALA A 547 1.76 5.46 23.73
CA ALA A 547 2.27 4.13 24.04
C ALA A 547 3.35 4.18 25.13
N ILE A 548 4.31 5.12 25.01
CA ILE A 548 5.39 5.32 25.99
C ILE A 548 4.81 5.62 27.38
N ARG A 549 3.82 6.52 27.47
CA ARG A 549 3.17 6.84 28.75
C ARG A 549 2.43 5.63 29.32
N LEU A 550 1.77 4.85 28.48
CA LEU A 550 1.06 3.65 28.91
C LEU A 550 2.03 2.61 29.47
N LEU A 551 3.13 2.33 28.76
CA LEU A 551 4.19 1.43 29.22
C LEU A 551 4.74 1.82 30.59
N LYS A 552 5.02 3.11 30.80
CA LYS A 552 5.47 3.63 32.11
C LYS A 552 4.47 3.40 33.24
N ARG A 553 3.18 3.33 32.94
CA ARG A 553 2.12 3.06 33.93
C ARG A 553 1.92 1.56 34.16
N VAL A 554 1.94 0.77 33.10
CA VAL A 554 1.80 -0.68 33.14
C VAL A 554 3.04 -1.31 33.80
N GLN A 555 4.26 -0.84 33.51
CA GLN A 555 5.53 -1.42 33.97
C GLN A 555 5.61 -2.93 33.65
N PRO A 556 5.64 -3.34 32.36
CA PRO A 556 5.65 -4.75 31.99
C PRO A 556 6.79 -5.56 32.65
N GLN A 557 6.47 -6.74 33.17
CA GLN A 557 7.38 -7.70 33.83
C GLN A 557 7.41 -9.07 33.14
N VAL A 558 6.44 -9.34 32.26
CA VAL A 558 6.37 -10.54 31.42
C VAL A 558 5.94 -10.13 30.02
N PHE A 559 6.25 -10.95 29.02
CA PHE A 559 5.96 -10.65 27.62
C PHE A 559 4.46 -10.39 27.35
N GLU A 560 3.56 -11.16 27.96
CA GLU A 560 2.11 -11.03 27.78
C GLU A 560 1.61 -9.61 28.13
N GLU A 561 2.25 -8.91 29.07
CA GLU A 561 1.88 -7.54 29.43
C GLU A 561 2.30 -6.52 28.35
N VAL A 562 3.36 -6.82 27.59
CA VAL A 562 3.74 -6.05 26.39
C VAL A 562 2.67 -6.25 25.31
N VAL A 563 2.22 -7.48 25.09
CA VAL A 563 1.13 -7.83 24.16
C VAL A 563 -0.18 -7.10 24.54
N ALA A 564 -0.53 -7.12 25.82
CA ALA A 564 -1.71 -6.43 26.33
C ALA A 564 -1.61 -4.91 26.13
N THR A 565 -0.41 -4.34 26.31
CA THR A 565 -0.18 -2.90 26.13
C THR A 565 -0.41 -2.46 24.68
N THR A 566 0.05 -3.24 23.70
CA THR A 566 -0.29 -3.01 22.27
C THR A 566 -1.80 -2.95 22.08
N SER A 567 -2.52 -3.90 22.67
CA SER A 567 -3.96 -4.07 22.47
C SER A 567 -4.80 -3.03 23.24
N LEU A 568 -4.27 -2.43 24.30
CA LEU A 568 -4.93 -1.38 25.10
C LEU A 568 -4.77 0.03 24.50
N ASN A 569 -3.68 0.28 23.77
CA ASN A 569 -3.35 1.60 23.23
C ASN A 569 -4.18 1.99 21.99
N ARG A 570 -5.52 1.94 22.09
CA ARG A 570 -6.46 2.31 21.02
C ARG A 570 -7.76 2.90 21.57
N PRO A 571 -8.48 3.72 20.77
CA PRO A 571 -9.78 4.25 21.16
C PRO A 571 -10.77 3.14 21.56
N GLY A 572 -11.47 3.32 22.68
CA GLY A 572 -12.44 2.37 23.24
C GLY A 572 -11.84 1.42 24.28
N ALA A 573 -10.74 0.73 23.96
CA ALA A 573 -10.00 -0.08 24.95
C ALA A 573 -9.31 0.80 26.00
N SER A 574 -9.02 2.06 25.66
CA SER A 574 -8.41 3.07 26.53
C SER A 574 -9.15 3.29 27.85
N ASP A 575 -10.47 3.11 27.87
CA ASP A 575 -11.30 3.36 29.04
C ASP A 575 -11.01 2.39 30.20
N TYR A 576 -10.39 1.24 29.89
CA TYR A 576 -10.01 0.21 30.85
C TYR A 576 -8.55 0.27 31.26
N ILE A 577 -7.76 1.20 30.72
CA ILE A 577 -6.34 1.36 31.08
C ILE A 577 -6.19 1.57 32.59
N ASP A 578 -7.05 2.40 33.18
CA ASP A 578 -6.96 2.74 34.59
C ASP A 578 -7.26 1.52 35.47
N ASN A 579 -8.30 0.74 35.13
CA ASN A 579 -8.61 -0.52 35.81
C ASN A 579 -7.49 -1.55 35.63
N PHE A 580 -6.97 -1.70 34.41
CA PHE A 580 -5.89 -2.66 34.13
C PHE A 580 -4.65 -2.36 34.97
N VAL A 581 -4.23 -1.09 35.01
CA VAL A 581 -3.09 -0.62 35.80
C VAL A 581 -3.38 -0.76 37.31
N ALA A 582 -4.58 -0.40 37.77
CA ALA A 582 -4.94 -0.51 39.19
C ALA A 582 -4.96 -1.96 39.67
N ARG A 583 -5.54 -2.87 38.89
CA ARG A 583 -5.61 -4.30 39.21
C ARG A 583 -4.23 -4.95 39.20
N LYS A 584 -3.41 -4.64 38.20
CA LYS A 584 -2.02 -5.11 38.14
C LYS A 584 -1.23 -4.76 39.40
N HIS A 585 -1.31 -3.50 39.84
CA HIS A 585 -0.57 -3.01 41.00
C HIS A 585 -1.27 -3.32 42.34
N GLY A 586 -2.29 -4.20 42.34
CA GLY A 586 -3.04 -4.59 43.54
C GLY A 586 -3.85 -3.46 44.21
N LYS A 587 -4.08 -2.35 43.50
CA LYS A 587 -4.86 -1.20 43.98
C LYS A 587 -6.36 -1.39 43.80
N GLU A 588 -6.77 -2.30 42.91
CA GLU A 588 -8.14 -2.72 42.68
C GLU A 588 -8.19 -4.26 42.73
N LYS A 589 -9.21 -4.82 43.41
CA LYS A 589 -9.38 -6.28 43.46
C LYS A 589 -9.86 -6.78 42.10
N VAL A 590 -9.23 -7.82 41.56
CA VAL A 590 -9.70 -8.52 40.36
C VAL A 590 -11.02 -9.23 40.71
N THR A 591 -12.12 -8.76 40.15
CA THR A 591 -13.44 -9.40 40.27
C THR A 591 -13.79 -10.10 38.97
N VAL A 592 -13.94 -11.43 39.04
CA VAL A 592 -14.43 -12.26 37.94
C VAL A 592 -15.86 -12.69 38.26
N LEU A 593 -16.76 -12.62 37.27
CA LEU A 593 -18.19 -12.89 37.46
C LEU A 593 -18.49 -14.36 37.81
N ASP A 594 -17.63 -15.28 37.37
CA ASP A 594 -17.76 -16.71 37.62
C ASP A 594 -16.38 -17.40 37.62
N PRO A 595 -16.14 -18.39 38.50
CA PRO A 595 -14.86 -19.11 38.55
C PRO A 595 -14.46 -19.76 37.22
N ALA A 596 -15.42 -20.16 36.38
CA ALA A 596 -15.14 -20.74 35.07
C ALA A 596 -14.44 -19.79 34.08
N LEU A 597 -14.39 -18.49 34.39
CA LEU A 597 -13.78 -17.45 33.57
C LEU A 597 -12.40 -17.00 34.08
N GLU A 598 -12.00 -17.45 35.27
CA GLU A 598 -10.83 -16.93 35.98
C GLU A 598 -9.54 -17.21 35.23
N ASP A 599 -9.38 -18.41 34.69
CA ASP A 599 -8.18 -18.80 33.95
C ASP A 599 -8.09 -18.08 32.58
N ILE A 600 -9.21 -17.94 31.86
CA ILE A 600 -9.30 -17.22 30.58
C ILE A 600 -8.87 -15.75 30.70
N LEU A 601 -9.28 -15.10 31.80
CA LEU A 601 -9.07 -13.66 32.02
C LEU A 601 -7.88 -13.35 32.93
N SER A 602 -7.18 -14.38 33.43
CA SER A 602 -6.05 -14.23 34.37
C SER A 602 -4.92 -13.38 33.79
N SER A 603 -4.55 -13.63 32.53
CA SER A 603 -3.49 -12.92 31.80
C SER A 603 -3.79 -11.44 31.58
N THR A 604 -5.04 -11.01 31.74
CA THR A 604 -5.51 -9.63 31.55
C THR A 604 -6.18 -9.06 32.80
N TYR A 605 -5.89 -9.64 33.97
CA TYR A 605 -6.39 -9.20 35.28
C TYR A 605 -7.93 -9.05 35.34
N GLY A 606 -8.65 -10.01 34.77
CA GLY A 606 -10.12 -10.02 34.77
C GLY A 606 -10.75 -9.04 33.79
N ILE A 607 -9.98 -8.43 32.88
CA ILE A 607 -10.48 -7.52 31.84
C ILE A 607 -10.48 -8.27 30.51
N MET A 608 -11.63 -8.35 29.85
CA MET A 608 -11.73 -8.96 28.53
C MET A 608 -11.10 -8.02 27.48
N LEU A 609 -10.03 -8.45 26.84
CA LEU A 609 -9.26 -7.63 25.88
C LEU A 609 -9.24 -8.24 24.49
N TYR A 610 -9.21 -9.57 24.43
CA TYR A 610 -9.03 -10.31 23.19
C TYR A 610 -10.31 -10.94 22.65
N GLN A 611 -10.38 -11.09 21.34
CA GLN A 611 -11.45 -11.80 20.65
C GLN A 611 -11.47 -13.28 21.01
N GLU A 612 -10.29 -13.87 21.18
CA GLU A 612 -10.07 -15.25 21.57
C GLU A 612 -10.61 -15.52 22.98
N GLN A 613 -10.50 -14.54 23.89
CA GLN A 613 -11.13 -14.62 25.22
C GLN A 613 -12.66 -14.66 25.10
N VAL A 614 -13.26 -13.81 24.26
CA VAL A 614 -14.72 -13.86 23.99
C VAL A 614 -15.13 -15.25 23.49
N MET A 615 -14.34 -15.84 22.60
CA MET A 615 -14.62 -17.16 22.07
C MET A 615 -14.51 -18.27 23.12
N GLN A 616 -13.48 -18.21 23.98
CA GLN A 616 -13.30 -19.16 25.08
C GLN A 616 -14.41 -19.04 26.13
N VAL A 617 -14.86 -17.82 26.44
CA VAL A 617 -16.02 -17.61 27.32
C VAL A 617 -17.29 -18.22 26.70
N ALA A 618 -17.53 -17.99 25.40
CA ALA A 618 -18.66 -18.60 24.71
C ALA A 618 -18.61 -20.14 24.71
N GLN A 619 -17.43 -20.72 24.55
CA GLN A 619 -17.23 -22.17 24.59
C GLN A 619 -17.47 -22.74 25.99
N ARG A 620 -16.76 -22.21 27.00
CA ARG A 620 -16.75 -22.82 28.35
C ARG A 620 -17.96 -22.46 29.20
N PHE A 621 -18.43 -21.22 29.10
CA PHE A 621 -19.59 -20.75 29.87
C PHE A 621 -20.90 -20.96 29.10
N GLY A 622 -20.90 -20.74 27.78
CA GLY A 622 -22.08 -20.86 26.92
C GLY A 622 -22.27 -22.24 26.27
N GLY A 623 -21.30 -23.14 26.37
CA GLY A 623 -21.35 -24.48 25.75
C GLY A 623 -21.28 -24.47 24.22
N PHE A 624 -20.77 -23.40 23.61
CA PHE A 624 -20.64 -23.30 22.15
C PHE A 624 -19.47 -24.14 21.64
N SER A 625 -19.54 -24.59 20.38
CA SER A 625 -18.33 -24.98 19.65
C SER A 625 -17.45 -23.74 19.45
N LEU A 626 -16.13 -23.91 19.31
CA LEU A 626 -15.24 -22.80 18.97
C LEU A 626 -15.61 -22.16 17.62
N GLY A 627 -16.14 -22.97 16.70
CA GLY A 627 -16.68 -22.49 15.43
C GLY A 627 -17.87 -21.54 15.62
N LYS A 628 -18.88 -21.94 16.40
CA LYS A 628 -20.05 -21.11 16.73
C LYS A 628 -19.66 -19.87 17.53
N ALA A 629 -18.65 -19.98 18.40
CA ALA A 629 -18.09 -18.87 19.15
C ALA A 629 -17.47 -17.79 18.24
N ASP A 630 -16.79 -18.17 17.15
CA ASP A 630 -16.28 -17.21 16.17
C ASP A 630 -17.41 -16.50 15.40
N ILE A 631 -18.51 -17.21 15.11
CA ILE A 631 -19.73 -16.61 14.50
C ILE A 631 -20.32 -15.56 15.45
N LEU A 632 -20.46 -15.88 16.75
CA LEU A 632 -20.92 -14.92 17.77
C LEU A 632 -20.04 -13.66 17.80
N ARG A 633 -18.72 -13.83 17.85
CA ARG A 633 -17.78 -12.70 17.83
C ARG A 633 -17.98 -11.80 16.61
N ARG A 634 -18.19 -12.37 15.42
CA ARG A 634 -18.47 -11.60 14.19
C ARG A 634 -19.80 -10.85 14.27
N ALA A 635 -20.87 -11.51 14.76
CA ALA A 635 -22.18 -10.90 14.92
C ALA A 635 -22.11 -9.67 15.86
N MET A 636 -21.35 -9.79 16.95
CA MET A 636 -21.07 -8.68 17.87
C MET A 636 -20.31 -7.55 17.18
N GLY A 637 -19.26 -7.85 16.42
CA GLY A 637 -18.48 -6.84 15.69
C GLY A 637 -19.28 -6.08 14.64
N LYS A 638 -20.19 -6.75 13.92
CA LYS A 638 -21.08 -6.13 12.92
C LYS A 638 -22.33 -5.48 13.51
N LYS A 639 -22.59 -5.64 14.82
CA LYS A 639 -23.81 -5.18 15.50
C LYS A 639 -25.09 -5.68 14.82
N ASN A 640 -25.11 -6.92 14.36
CA ASN A 640 -26.30 -7.51 13.73
C ASN A 640 -27.33 -7.89 14.80
N ALA A 641 -28.34 -7.03 15.00
CA ALA A 641 -29.33 -7.19 16.07
C ALA A 641 -30.07 -8.54 16.04
N LYS A 642 -30.36 -9.07 14.84
CA LYS A 642 -31.12 -10.32 14.69
C LYS A 642 -30.29 -11.54 15.09
N GLU A 643 -29.06 -11.64 14.59
CA GLU A 643 -28.14 -12.73 14.96
C GLU A 643 -27.73 -12.65 16.43
N MET A 644 -27.53 -11.44 16.96
CA MET A 644 -27.20 -11.23 18.37
C MET A 644 -28.28 -11.75 19.31
N HIS A 645 -29.56 -11.51 19.00
CA HIS A 645 -30.67 -12.01 19.81
C HIS A 645 -30.71 -13.54 19.84
N LEU A 646 -30.59 -14.18 18.68
CA LEU A 646 -30.58 -15.64 18.57
C LEU A 646 -29.39 -16.26 19.33
N MET A 647 -28.20 -15.71 19.15
CA MET A 647 -27.01 -16.21 19.82
C MET A 647 -27.04 -15.96 21.33
N LYS A 648 -27.73 -14.91 21.79
CA LYS A 648 -27.94 -14.66 23.22
C LYS A 648 -28.82 -15.74 23.85
N GLU A 649 -29.93 -16.09 23.21
CA GLU A 649 -30.82 -17.16 23.71
C GLU A 649 -30.10 -18.51 23.76
N ASP A 650 -29.34 -18.84 22.72
CA ASP A 650 -28.52 -20.04 22.67
C ASP A 650 -27.46 -20.05 23.78
N PHE A 651 -26.78 -18.93 24.01
CA PHE A 651 -25.75 -18.78 25.04
C PHE A 651 -26.34 -18.98 26.44
N ILE A 652 -27.48 -18.36 26.74
CA ILE A 652 -28.16 -18.49 28.03
C ILE A 652 -28.62 -19.94 28.23
N THR A 653 -29.23 -20.55 27.22
CA THR A 653 -29.69 -21.94 27.27
C THR A 653 -28.51 -22.90 27.52
N GLY A 654 -27.38 -22.69 26.84
CA GLY A 654 -26.17 -23.48 27.04
C GLY A 654 -25.56 -23.28 28.44
N ALA A 655 -25.49 -22.04 28.92
CA ALA A 655 -25.01 -21.73 30.26
C ALA A 655 -25.86 -22.37 31.37
N MET A 656 -27.18 -22.37 31.21
CA MET A 656 -28.09 -23.04 32.14
C MET A 656 -27.89 -24.56 32.13
N LYS A 657 -27.64 -25.17 30.98
CA LYS A 657 -27.32 -26.61 30.87
C LYS A 657 -26.00 -26.97 31.58
N LEU A 658 -25.04 -26.04 31.63
CA LEU A 658 -23.76 -26.19 32.32
C LEU A 658 -23.83 -25.84 33.82
N GLY A 659 -25.01 -25.50 34.34
CA GLY A 659 -25.24 -25.28 35.77
C GLY A 659 -25.12 -23.82 36.24
N HIS A 660 -25.02 -22.85 35.32
CA HIS A 660 -25.01 -21.42 35.66
C HIS A 660 -26.44 -20.85 35.76
N THR A 661 -26.61 -19.79 36.56
CA THR A 661 -27.89 -19.10 36.69
C THR A 661 -28.15 -18.19 35.48
N GLU A 662 -29.43 -18.04 35.11
CA GLU A 662 -29.83 -17.15 34.02
C GLU A 662 -29.40 -15.69 34.24
N GLU A 663 -29.44 -15.22 35.49
CA GLU A 663 -28.97 -13.88 35.86
C GLU A 663 -27.48 -13.68 35.55
N LYS A 664 -26.63 -14.65 35.96
CA LYS A 664 -25.20 -14.62 35.65
C LYS A 664 -24.94 -14.71 34.14
N ALA A 665 -25.68 -15.57 33.43
CA ALA A 665 -25.53 -15.70 31.99
C ALA A 665 -25.85 -14.39 31.26
N ASN A 666 -26.90 -13.68 31.67
CA ASN A 666 -27.22 -12.36 31.13
C ASN A 666 -26.13 -11.32 31.43
N GLN A 667 -25.57 -11.32 32.65
CA GLN A 667 -24.48 -10.41 33.02
C GLN A 667 -23.20 -10.67 32.20
N VAL A 668 -22.80 -11.94 32.06
CA VAL A 668 -21.63 -12.34 31.28
C VAL A 668 -21.81 -11.98 29.80
N PHE A 669 -22.99 -12.23 29.22
CA PHE A 669 -23.27 -11.86 27.84
C PHE A 669 -23.24 -10.34 27.62
N ALA A 670 -23.82 -9.56 28.54
CA ALA A 670 -23.79 -8.09 28.46
C ALA A 670 -22.37 -7.53 28.52
N VAL A 671 -21.52 -8.14 29.35
CA VAL A 671 -20.08 -7.87 29.38
C VAL A 671 -19.48 -8.18 28.01
N MET A 672 -19.63 -9.40 27.48
CA MET A 672 -19.09 -9.79 26.17
C MET A 672 -19.52 -8.82 25.04
N GLU A 673 -20.79 -8.44 24.99
CA GLU A 673 -21.32 -7.50 23.98
C GLU A 673 -20.65 -6.13 24.07
N LYS A 674 -20.49 -5.60 25.29
CA LYS A 674 -19.78 -4.33 25.52
C LYS A 674 -18.33 -4.43 25.05
N PHE A 675 -17.65 -5.54 25.31
CA PHE A 675 -16.23 -5.75 24.99
C PHE A 675 -15.97 -6.05 23.51
N ALA A 676 -16.87 -6.75 22.83
CA ALA A 676 -16.67 -7.17 21.45
C ALA A 676 -16.54 -6.00 20.46
N GLY A 677 -17.13 -4.84 20.78
CA GLY A 677 -16.98 -3.61 19.98
C GLY A 677 -15.52 -3.11 19.89
N TYR A 678 -14.64 -3.54 20.79
CA TYR A 678 -13.22 -3.23 20.77
C TYR A 678 -12.36 -4.45 21.10
N GLY A 679 -12.78 -5.70 20.88
CA GLY A 679 -11.89 -6.86 21.08
C GLY A 679 -10.73 -6.86 20.07
N PHE A 680 -9.50 -7.21 20.48
CA PHE A 680 -8.35 -7.35 19.56
C PHE A 680 -8.06 -8.82 19.23
N ASN A 681 -7.44 -9.11 18.08
CA ASN A 681 -6.98 -10.46 17.77
C ASN A 681 -5.65 -10.73 18.51
N ARG A 682 -5.66 -11.67 19.45
CA ARG A 682 -4.51 -12.01 20.30
C ARG A 682 -3.34 -12.53 19.48
N SER A 683 -3.60 -13.40 18.50
CA SER A 683 -2.58 -13.99 17.61
C SER A 683 -1.76 -12.92 16.87
N HIS A 684 -2.43 -11.91 16.32
CA HIS A 684 -1.79 -10.76 15.66
C HIS A 684 -1.02 -9.88 16.64
N ALA A 685 -1.57 -9.58 17.82
CA ALA A 685 -0.86 -8.82 18.85
C ALA A 685 0.44 -9.51 19.25
N TYR A 686 0.38 -10.82 19.47
CA TYR A 686 1.52 -11.64 19.87
C TYR A 686 2.68 -11.54 18.89
N ALA A 687 2.42 -11.75 17.60
CA ALA A 687 3.47 -11.74 16.58
C ALA A 687 4.13 -10.36 16.38
N TYR A 688 3.34 -9.29 16.38
CA TYR A 688 3.88 -7.93 16.24
C TYR A 688 4.58 -7.44 17.51
N SER A 689 4.08 -7.81 18.69
CA SER A 689 4.81 -7.57 19.95
C SER A 689 6.12 -8.34 20.01
N ALA A 690 6.21 -9.54 19.42
CA ALA A 690 7.46 -10.29 19.34
C ALA A 690 8.49 -9.56 18.47
N LEU A 691 8.08 -9.03 17.30
CA LEU A 691 8.95 -8.19 16.47
C LEU A 691 9.40 -6.92 17.21
N ALA A 692 8.50 -6.26 17.92
CA ALA A 692 8.84 -5.10 18.75
C ALA A 692 9.84 -5.47 19.85
N PHE A 693 9.69 -6.64 20.48
CA PHE A 693 10.60 -7.15 21.49
C PHE A 693 11.97 -7.44 20.92
N GLN A 694 12.05 -8.07 19.75
CA GLN A 694 13.32 -8.35 19.06
C GLN A 694 14.07 -7.06 18.70
N LEU A 695 13.37 -6.01 18.23
CA LEU A 695 13.96 -4.69 18.04
C LEU A 695 14.48 -4.10 19.37
N ALA A 696 13.69 -4.22 20.43
CA ALA A 696 14.07 -3.73 21.75
C ALA A 696 15.27 -4.49 22.32
N TYR A 697 15.39 -5.79 22.05
CA TYR A 697 16.53 -6.61 22.45
C TYR A 697 17.84 -6.06 21.85
N PHE A 698 17.86 -5.71 20.57
CA PHE A 698 19.01 -5.03 19.97
C PHE A 698 19.29 -3.67 20.63
N LYS A 699 18.25 -2.90 20.97
CA LYS A 699 18.43 -1.61 21.67
C LYS A 699 19.01 -1.79 23.08
N THR A 700 18.63 -2.84 23.79
CA THR A 700 19.10 -3.16 25.15
C THR A 700 20.54 -3.67 25.13
N HIS A 701 20.80 -4.72 24.35
CA HIS A 701 22.05 -5.47 24.40
C HIS A 701 23.12 -4.96 23.42
N TYR A 702 22.70 -4.38 22.29
CA TYR A 702 23.58 -3.91 21.21
C TYR A 702 23.22 -2.48 20.75
N PRO A 703 23.16 -1.47 21.66
CA PRO A 703 22.63 -0.14 21.35
C PRO A 703 23.38 0.57 20.20
N ALA A 704 24.69 0.33 20.05
CA ALA A 704 25.47 0.91 18.95
C ALA A 704 25.01 0.39 17.58
N ILE A 705 24.74 -0.91 17.48
CA ILE A 705 24.21 -1.56 16.27
C ILE A 705 22.80 -1.05 15.99
N PHE A 706 21.95 -1.00 17.02
CA PHE A 706 20.59 -0.48 16.92
C PHE A 706 20.57 0.94 16.34
N PHE A 707 21.28 1.88 16.98
CA PHE A 707 21.27 3.27 16.54
C PHE A 707 21.91 3.45 15.16
N GLN A 708 23.00 2.74 14.84
CA GLN A 708 23.61 2.85 13.52
C GLN A 708 22.64 2.42 12.40
N VAL A 709 21.86 1.35 12.61
CA VAL A 709 20.85 0.92 11.64
C VAL A 709 19.69 1.91 11.58
N MET A 710 19.17 2.35 12.73
CA MET A 710 18.04 3.30 12.76
C MET A 710 18.37 4.64 12.08
N LEU A 711 19.60 5.14 12.22
CA LEU A 711 20.05 6.37 11.55
C LEU A 711 20.15 6.20 10.03
N ASN A 712 20.71 5.09 9.55
CA ASN A 712 20.93 4.86 8.13
C ASN A 712 19.66 4.48 7.33
N TYR A 713 18.72 3.81 7.99
CA TYR A 713 17.54 3.21 7.36
C TYR A 713 16.21 3.81 7.81
N SER A 714 16.17 4.63 8.88
CA SER A 714 14.94 5.25 9.39
C SER A 714 14.94 6.79 9.34
N SER A 715 15.45 7.46 10.39
CA SER A 715 15.41 8.92 10.55
C SER A 715 16.58 9.42 11.39
N SER A 716 17.02 10.67 11.19
CA SER A 716 18.00 11.33 12.07
C SER A 716 17.44 11.71 13.45
N ASP A 717 16.12 11.62 13.66
CA ASP A 717 15.46 11.89 14.95
C ASP A 717 15.92 10.97 16.10
N TYR A 718 16.55 9.84 15.76
CA TYR A 718 17.11 8.90 16.74
C TYR A 718 18.45 9.36 17.32
N ILE A 719 19.10 10.39 16.76
CA ILE A 719 20.33 10.95 17.35
C ILE A 719 20.05 11.45 18.76
N VAL A 720 18.93 12.15 18.96
CA VAL A 720 18.54 12.66 20.30
C VAL A 720 18.37 11.52 21.32
N ASP A 721 17.82 10.39 20.87
CA ASP A 721 17.63 9.20 21.71
C ASP A 721 18.97 8.54 22.05
N ALA A 722 19.87 8.45 21.07
CA ALA A 722 21.24 7.96 21.28
C ALA A 722 22.02 8.85 22.26
N LEU A 723 21.91 10.17 22.14
CA LEU A 723 22.53 11.12 23.07
C LEU A 723 22.02 10.92 24.51
N GLN A 724 20.73 10.69 24.68
CA GLN A 724 20.14 10.38 26.00
C GLN A 724 20.64 9.04 26.58
N MET A 725 21.06 8.11 25.73
CA MET A 725 21.71 6.84 26.12
C MET A 725 23.24 6.95 26.24
N GLY A 726 23.80 8.17 26.23
CA GLY A 726 25.21 8.44 26.49
C GLY A 726 26.13 8.25 25.28
N PHE A 727 25.59 8.33 24.05
CA PHE A 727 26.39 8.49 22.85
C PHE A 727 26.77 9.96 22.64
N GLU A 728 27.80 10.21 21.84
CA GLU A 728 28.27 11.55 21.47
C GLU A 728 28.35 11.68 19.96
N VAL A 729 28.08 12.86 19.39
CA VAL A 729 28.33 13.11 17.96
C VAL A 729 29.80 13.43 17.76
N ALA A 730 30.45 12.74 16.83
CA ALA A 730 31.83 13.01 16.46
C ALA A 730 31.92 14.33 15.66
N PRO A 731 33.03 15.08 15.77
CA PRO A 731 33.24 16.26 14.93
C PRO A 731 33.23 15.88 13.45
N LEU A 732 32.63 16.72 12.63
CA LEU A 732 32.60 16.56 11.18
C LEU A 732 33.88 17.13 10.57
N ALA A 733 34.44 16.41 9.60
CA ALA A 733 35.55 16.89 8.79
C ALA A 733 35.44 16.26 7.40
N ILE A 734 35.69 17.03 6.35
CA ILE A 734 35.55 16.59 4.96
C ILE A 734 36.46 15.38 4.67
N ASN A 735 37.62 15.32 5.32
CA ASN A 735 38.58 14.25 5.14
C ASN A 735 38.22 12.94 5.85
N SER A 736 37.36 12.95 6.87
CA SER A 736 37.04 11.74 7.66
C SER A 736 35.57 11.33 7.58
N ILE A 737 34.69 12.17 7.02
CA ILE A 737 33.25 11.90 6.97
C ILE A 737 32.96 10.61 6.16
N PRO A 738 32.17 9.66 6.69
CA PRO A 738 31.75 8.49 5.94
C PRO A 738 30.58 8.81 4.98
N TYR A 739 30.20 7.86 4.11
CA TYR A 739 28.98 8.00 3.31
C TYR A 739 27.72 7.76 4.17
N HIS A 740 27.74 6.65 4.91
CA HIS A 740 26.70 6.22 5.85
C HIS A 740 27.08 6.59 7.29
N ASP A 741 26.08 6.80 8.14
CA ASP A 741 26.34 7.02 9.57
C ASP A 741 27.05 5.80 10.15
N LYS A 742 28.08 6.03 10.97
CA LYS A 742 28.84 4.97 11.63
C LYS A 742 28.91 5.24 13.12
N ILE A 743 28.76 4.20 13.93
CA ILE A 743 28.94 4.29 15.37
C ILE A 743 30.17 3.49 15.77
N ALA A 744 31.10 4.14 16.48
CA ALA A 744 32.28 3.49 17.02
C ALA A 744 32.64 4.09 18.38
N LYS A 745 32.90 3.25 19.38
CA LYS A 745 33.28 3.67 20.74
C LYS A 745 32.33 4.74 21.33
N LYS A 746 31.02 4.51 21.20
CA LYS A 746 29.93 5.44 21.58
C LYS A 746 29.92 6.80 20.86
N LYS A 747 30.70 6.97 19.79
CA LYS A 747 30.67 8.16 18.95
C LYS A 747 29.91 7.91 17.65
N ILE A 748 29.03 8.83 17.30
CA ILE A 748 28.23 8.84 16.08
C ILE A 748 28.95 9.70 15.04
N TYR A 749 29.48 9.07 14.01
CA TYR A 749 30.07 9.70 12.84
C TYR A 749 28.98 9.85 11.79
N LEU A 750 28.44 11.07 11.65
CA LEU A 750 27.39 11.32 10.67
C LEU A 750 27.93 11.21 9.24
N GLY A 751 27.15 10.63 8.34
CA GLY A 751 27.52 10.40 6.96
C GLY A 751 27.01 11.49 6.01
N LEU A 752 27.67 11.62 4.85
CA LEU A 752 27.26 12.54 3.78
C LEU A 752 25.82 12.29 3.29
N LYS A 753 25.32 11.05 3.38
CA LYS A 753 23.95 10.70 3.01
C LYS A 753 22.89 11.43 3.86
N ALA A 754 23.21 11.76 5.12
CA ALA A 754 22.28 12.42 6.03
C ALA A 754 22.10 13.93 5.70
N ILE A 755 23.00 14.51 4.90
CA ILE A 755 22.97 15.93 4.56
C ILE A 755 21.88 16.19 3.52
N LYS A 756 20.89 16.99 3.90
CA LYS A 756 19.75 17.32 3.04
C LYS A 756 20.19 17.97 1.73
N GLY A 757 19.75 17.42 0.60
CA GLY A 757 20.05 17.96 -0.74
C GLY A 757 21.40 17.52 -1.33
N MET A 758 22.15 16.65 -0.65
CA MET A 758 23.44 16.15 -1.13
C MET A 758 23.26 15.04 -2.19
N PRO A 759 23.80 15.19 -3.41
CA PRO A 759 23.77 14.13 -4.42
C PRO A 759 24.64 12.93 -4.01
N ARG A 760 24.16 11.72 -4.32
CA ARG A 760 24.90 10.47 -4.07
C ARG A 760 26.27 10.47 -4.76
N ASP A 761 26.31 10.84 -6.03
CA ASP A 761 27.54 10.82 -6.84
C ASP A 761 28.58 11.82 -6.33
N LEU A 762 28.15 13.03 -5.92
CA LEU A 762 29.05 14.01 -5.29
C LEU A 762 29.63 13.45 -3.98
N SER A 763 28.80 12.76 -3.19
CA SER A 763 29.25 12.18 -1.92
C SER A 763 30.33 11.12 -2.11
N TYR A 764 30.18 10.22 -3.10
CA TYR A 764 31.21 9.25 -3.45
C TYR A 764 32.45 9.93 -4.01
N TRP A 765 32.29 10.93 -4.88
CA TRP A 765 33.40 11.69 -5.41
C TRP A 765 34.25 12.32 -4.30
N ILE A 766 33.63 12.91 -3.27
CA ILE A 766 34.33 13.47 -2.11
C ILE A 766 35.14 12.38 -1.40
N ILE A 767 34.54 11.21 -1.17
CA ILE A 767 35.17 10.08 -0.45
C ILE A 767 36.34 9.49 -1.23
N GLU A 768 36.26 9.43 -2.56
CA GLU A 768 37.29 8.89 -3.44
C GLU A 768 38.47 9.85 -3.65
N ASN A 769 38.26 11.16 -3.51
CA ASN A 769 39.28 12.19 -3.81
C ASN A 769 39.96 12.80 -2.58
N ARG A 770 39.59 12.37 -1.37
CA ARG A 770 40.25 12.75 -0.12
C ARG A 770 41.60 12.02 0.07
N PRO A 771 42.55 12.55 0.88
CA PRO A 771 42.43 13.77 1.67
C PRO A 771 42.65 15.04 0.83
N PHE A 772 41.93 16.08 1.19
CA PHE A 772 42.10 17.44 0.70
C PHE A 772 43.03 18.21 1.65
N SER A 773 43.92 19.03 1.09
CA SER A 773 44.86 19.85 1.86
C SER A 773 44.36 21.27 2.14
N SER A 774 43.42 21.77 1.33
CA SER A 774 42.80 23.09 1.48
C SER A 774 41.47 23.18 0.73
N ILE A 775 40.72 24.26 0.95
CA ILE A 775 39.44 24.51 0.27
C ILE A 775 39.67 24.79 -1.23
N GLU A 776 40.73 25.52 -1.58
CA GLU A 776 41.13 25.79 -2.96
C GLU A 776 41.46 24.48 -3.69
N TYR A 777 42.19 23.58 -3.02
CA TYR A 777 42.52 22.27 -3.56
C TYR A 777 41.26 21.42 -3.82
N PHE A 778 40.30 21.45 -2.89
CA PHE A 778 39.00 20.80 -3.06
C PHE A 778 38.22 21.36 -4.26
N VAL A 779 38.05 22.69 -4.33
CA VAL A 779 37.29 23.35 -5.40
C VAL A 779 37.94 23.20 -6.77
N THR A 780 39.28 23.14 -6.83
CA THR A 780 40.03 22.94 -8.07
C THR A 780 39.73 21.58 -8.70
N ARG A 781 39.63 20.53 -7.88
CA ARG A 781 39.34 19.17 -8.35
C ARG A 781 37.85 18.91 -8.56
N LEU A 782 36.97 19.70 -7.94
CA LEU A 782 35.53 19.52 -7.99
C LEU A 782 35.01 19.56 -9.43
N PRO A 783 34.25 18.54 -9.90
CA PRO A 783 33.67 18.54 -11.24
C PRO A 783 32.74 19.73 -11.49
N LYS A 784 32.77 20.28 -12.70
CA LYS A 784 32.04 21.52 -13.07
C LYS A 784 30.54 21.46 -12.74
N ASN A 785 29.89 20.32 -12.95
CA ASN A 785 28.47 20.12 -12.66
C ASN A 785 28.13 20.25 -11.16
N TYR A 786 29.11 20.07 -10.27
CA TYR A 786 28.96 20.19 -8.82
C TYR A 786 29.46 21.52 -8.23
N LYS A 787 30.07 22.41 -9.02
CA LYS A 787 30.49 23.77 -8.62
C LYS A 787 29.29 24.71 -8.46
N LYS A 788 28.42 24.41 -7.50
CA LYS A 788 27.19 25.17 -7.21
C LYS A 788 27.17 25.51 -5.73
N LEU A 789 26.84 26.77 -5.42
CA LEU A 789 26.74 27.23 -4.03
C LEU A 789 25.75 26.38 -3.24
N SER A 790 24.60 26.04 -3.83
CA SER A 790 23.59 25.20 -3.19
C SER A 790 24.09 23.81 -2.76
N LEU A 791 25.17 23.29 -3.35
CA LEU A 791 25.76 22.00 -2.97
C LEU A 791 26.86 22.12 -1.92
N LEU A 792 27.62 23.22 -1.92
CA LEU A 792 28.76 23.41 -1.01
C LEU A 792 28.37 24.15 0.27
N THR A 793 27.36 25.01 0.23
CA THR A 793 26.87 25.75 1.40
C THR A 793 26.55 24.80 2.57
N PRO A 794 25.82 23.69 2.40
CA PRO A 794 25.58 22.74 3.50
C PRO A 794 26.86 22.15 4.10
N LEU A 795 27.88 21.87 3.28
CA LEU A 795 29.15 21.29 3.75
C LEU A 795 29.91 22.29 4.63
N VAL A 796 29.90 23.58 4.24
CA VAL A 796 30.53 24.65 5.00
C VAL A 796 29.75 24.95 6.28
N GLU A 797 28.43 25.07 6.21
CA GLU A 797 27.58 25.41 7.36
C GLU A 797 27.61 24.33 8.46
N LEU A 798 27.78 23.06 8.08
CA LEU A 798 27.99 21.94 9.00
C LEU A 798 29.43 21.84 9.56
N GLY A 799 30.35 22.65 9.04
CA GLY A 799 31.73 22.70 9.50
C GLY A 799 32.65 21.60 8.96
N LEU A 800 32.31 20.97 7.82
CA LEU A 800 33.20 19.95 7.25
C LEU A 800 34.55 20.54 6.81
N PHE A 801 34.63 21.85 6.58
CA PHE A 801 35.87 22.55 6.23
C PHE A 801 36.54 23.23 7.44
N ASP A 802 36.04 23.04 8.67
CA ASP A 802 36.60 23.64 9.90
C ASP A 802 38.06 23.21 10.16
N GLU A 803 38.51 22.10 9.55
CA GLU A 803 39.91 21.66 9.58
C GLU A 803 40.86 22.57 8.80
N PHE A 804 40.35 23.37 7.84
CA PHE A 804 41.13 24.33 7.06
C PHE A 804 40.95 25.78 7.54
N ASP A 805 39.71 26.22 7.76
CA ASP A 805 39.39 27.52 8.36
C ASP A 805 38.11 27.38 9.20
N LYS A 806 38.18 27.79 10.47
CA LYS A 806 37.05 27.69 11.41
C LYS A 806 35.94 28.70 11.15
N ASN A 807 36.23 29.75 10.37
CA ASN A 807 35.29 30.81 10.07
C ASN A 807 34.41 30.41 8.88
N ARG A 808 33.25 29.81 9.18
CA ARG A 808 32.33 29.27 8.16
C ARG A 808 31.76 30.38 7.29
N GLN A 809 31.50 31.56 7.85
CA GLN A 809 30.97 32.70 7.10
C GLN A 809 32.00 33.25 6.10
N LYS A 810 33.27 33.34 6.49
CA LYS A 810 34.38 33.70 5.59
C LYS A 810 34.44 32.75 4.39
N ILE A 811 34.28 31.45 4.61
CA ILE A 811 34.28 30.47 3.52
C ILE A 811 33.11 30.74 2.56
N LEU A 812 31.89 30.92 3.08
CA LEU A 812 30.69 31.15 2.25
C LEU A 812 30.79 32.41 1.39
N VAL A 813 31.31 33.52 1.94
CA VAL A 813 31.45 34.79 1.22
C VAL A 813 32.44 34.66 0.06
N ASN A 814 33.48 33.83 0.21
CA ASN A 814 34.54 33.67 -0.79
C ASN A 814 34.25 32.60 -1.84
N LEU A 815 33.37 31.62 -1.57
CA LEU A 815 33.05 30.53 -2.50
C LEU A 815 32.69 30.98 -3.93
N PRO A 816 31.84 32.00 -4.16
CA PRO A 816 31.50 32.44 -5.52
C PRO A 816 32.73 32.92 -6.30
N ASN A 817 33.57 33.73 -5.66
CA ASN A 817 34.78 34.27 -6.26
C ASN A 817 35.84 33.18 -6.45
N LEU A 818 35.92 32.21 -5.53
CA LEU A 818 36.81 31.07 -5.65
C LEU A 818 36.42 30.16 -6.83
N PHE A 819 35.13 30.00 -7.14
CA PHE A 819 34.68 29.28 -8.34
C PHE A 819 35.18 29.98 -9.61
N VAL A 820 35.01 31.30 -9.71
CA VAL A 820 35.49 32.10 -10.85
C VAL A 820 37.01 31.99 -10.98
N PHE A 821 37.73 32.19 -9.87
CA PHE A 821 39.19 32.09 -9.82
C PHE A 821 39.70 30.75 -10.36
N VAL A 822 39.13 29.64 -9.89
CA VAL A 822 39.52 28.29 -10.33
C VAL A 822 39.16 28.04 -11.79
N GLU A 823 38.01 28.53 -12.28
CA GLU A 823 37.60 28.34 -13.67
C GLU A 823 38.44 29.16 -14.66
N GLU A 824 38.85 30.36 -14.29
CA GLU A 824 39.63 31.27 -15.15
C GLU A 824 41.14 30.99 -15.11
N LEU A 825 41.69 30.57 -13.96
CA LEU A 825 43.14 30.46 -13.75
C LEU A 825 43.68 29.03 -13.62
N GLY A 826 42.80 28.02 -13.45
CA GLY A 826 43.14 26.63 -13.13
C GLY A 826 43.96 25.84 -14.17
N GLY A 827 44.32 26.45 -15.31
CA GLY A 827 45.18 25.84 -16.33
C GLY A 827 46.48 26.61 -16.65
N LEU A 828 46.61 27.88 -16.24
CA LEU A 828 47.70 28.77 -16.70
C LEU A 828 48.54 29.38 -15.56
N PHE A 829 48.07 29.38 -14.32
CA PHE A 829 48.78 29.98 -13.17
C PHE A 829 48.66 29.10 -11.91
N ALA A 830 49.34 27.95 -11.93
CA ALA A 830 49.33 27.01 -10.80
C ALA A 830 49.98 27.56 -9.50
N ASP A 831 50.69 28.70 -9.56
CA ASP A 831 51.45 29.28 -8.43
C ASP A 831 50.79 30.53 -7.81
N THR A 832 49.59 30.94 -8.24
CA THR A 832 48.89 32.08 -7.62
C THR A 832 47.98 31.65 -6.48
N ASN A 833 48.25 32.13 -5.26
CA ASN A 833 47.38 31.91 -4.09
C ASN A 833 46.13 32.77 -4.17
N TYR A 834 44.96 32.19 -3.86
CA TYR A 834 43.70 32.92 -3.76
C TYR A 834 43.72 33.89 -2.57
N SER A 835 43.28 35.14 -2.77
CA SER A 835 43.21 36.15 -1.71
C SER A 835 41.84 36.11 -1.03
N TRP A 836 41.80 35.64 0.21
CA TRP A 836 40.57 35.55 1.00
C TRP A 836 40.12 36.91 1.53
N THR A 837 38.83 37.22 1.37
CA THR A 837 38.18 38.34 2.03
C THR A 837 37.75 37.93 3.44
N GLU A 838 38.18 38.65 4.47
CA GLU A 838 37.79 38.40 5.85
C GLU A 838 36.31 38.74 6.12
N ALA A 839 35.66 38.01 7.02
CA ALA A 839 34.29 38.22 7.48
C ALA A 839 34.15 37.80 8.95
N ASP A 840 33.19 38.37 9.68
CA ASP A 840 32.85 37.88 11.03
C ASP A 840 32.20 36.50 10.95
N ASP A 841 32.60 35.58 11.84
CA ASP A 841 32.05 34.22 11.87
C ASP A 841 30.61 34.19 12.42
N PHE A 842 29.90 33.10 12.17
CA PHE A 842 28.59 32.85 12.78
C PHE A 842 28.68 32.77 14.30
N THR A 843 27.63 33.25 14.96
CA THR A 843 27.44 32.99 16.40
C THR A 843 27.21 31.49 16.64
N GLU A 844 27.55 30.99 17.84
CA GLU A 844 27.30 29.59 18.21
C GLU A 844 25.82 29.20 18.10
N ALA A 845 24.91 30.15 18.31
CA ALA A 845 23.48 29.92 18.13
C ALA A 845 23.10 29.72 16.65
N GLU A 846 23.64 30.54 15.75
CA GLU A 846 23.42 30.39 14.32
C GLU A 846 24.01 29.08 13.80
N LYS A 847 25.21 28.69 14.25
CA LYS A 847 25.82 27.39 13.92
C LYS A 847 24.91 26.23 14.36
N PHE A 848 24.44 26.26 15.61
CA PHE A 848 23.51 25.25 16.14
C PHE A 848 22.24 25.11 15.30
N TYR A 849 21.57 26.22 14.97
CA TYR A 849 20.31 26.16 14.21
C TYR A 849 20.52 25.73 12.75
N LYS A 850 21.62 26.15 12.11
CA LYS A 850 21.98 25.68 10.76
C LYS A 850 22.24 24.17 10.74
N GLU A 851 23.00 23.67 11.71
CA GLU A 851 23.24 22.23 11.86
C GLU A 851 21.92 21.48 12.08
N GLN A 852 21.07 21.98 12.98
CA GLN A 852 19.76 21.39 13.22
C GLN A 852 18.88 21.36 11.96
N GLU A 853 18.91 22.40 11.12
CA GLU A 853 18.16 22.43 9.86
C GLU A 853 18.68 21.42 8.83
N LEU A 854 20.00 21.24 8.75
CA LEU A 854 20.66 20.43 7.71
C LEU A 854 20.71 18.94 8.03
N ILE A 855 20.90 18.58 9.30
CA ILE A 855 21.06 17.18 9.76
C ILE A 855 20.08 16.77 10.87
N GLY A 856 19.23 17.69 11.33
CA GLY A 856 18.21 17.43 12.36
C GLY A 856 18.67 17.65 13.80
N VAL A 857 19.97 17.79 14.04
CA VAL A 857 20.57 18.03 15.37
C VAL A 857 21.64 19.12 15.31
N GLY A 858 21.78 19.88 16.39
CA GLY A 858 22.91 20.79 16.55
C GLY A 858 24.09 20.07 17.20
N ILE A 859 25.27 20.19 16.59
CA ILE A 859 26.56 19.68 17.06
C ILE A 859 27.22 20.71 17.97
N SER A 860 27.10 22.00 17.62
CA SER A 860 27.49 23.13 18.44
C SER A 860 26.74 23.13 19.79
N PRO A 861 27.29 23.79 20.82
CA PRO A 861 26.61 23.91 22.11
C PRO A 861 25.24 24.57 21.98
N HIS A 862 24.22 23.97 22.61
CA HIS A 862 22.87 24.54 22.59
C HIS A 862 22.88 25.95 23.22
N PRO A 863 22.21 26.96 22.62
CA PRO A 863 22.20 28.34 23.12
C PRO A 863 21.86 28.47 24.60
N LEU A 864 20.83 27.74 25.06
CA LEU A 864 20.44 27.70 26.48
C LEU A 864 21.50 27.10 27.42
N GLN A 865 22.31 26.14 26.98
CA GLN A 865 23.41 25.61 27.81
C GLN A 865 24.53 26.63 27.95
N THR A 866 24.82 27.37 26.88
CA THR A 866 25.79 28.47 26.89
C THR A 866 25.33 29.60 27.81
N LEU A 867 24.05 29.98 27.73
CA LEU A 867 23.43 30.97 28.61
C LEU A 867 23.37 30.50 30.08
N ALA A 868 23.08 29.23 30.33
CA ALA A 868 23.08 28.66 31.69
C ALA A 868 24.48 28.65 32.31
N LYS A 869 25.54 28.38 31.52
CA LYS A 869 26.94 28.48 31.98
C LYS A 869 27.39 29.93 32.22
N GLN A 870 26.78 30.90 31.55
CA GLN A 870 27.04 32.33 31.72
C GLN A 870 26.14 32.98 32.79
N ALA A 871 25.18 32.26 33.35
CA ALA A 871 24.31 32.75 34.41
C ALA A 871 25.12 32.94 35.70
N LEU A 872 25.10 34.18 36.22
CA LEU A 872 25.82 34.59 37.44
C LEU A 872 25.34 33.90 38.73
N TYR A 873 24.21 33.19 38.69
CA TYR A 873 23.66 32.44 39.83
C TYR A 873 23.37 31.00 39.42
N PRO A 874 23.73 30.00 40.24
CA PRO A 874 23.41 28.61 39.97
C PRO A 874 21.90 28.44 39.95
N THR A 875 21.37 27.94 38.84
CA THR A 875 19.98 27.48 38.75
C THR A 875 19.93 26.10 39.39
N THR A 876 19.29 26.02 40.57
CA THR A 876 18.97 24.74 41.26
C THR A 876 17.90 23.96 40.53
#